data_AF-A0A232ETL5-F1
#
_entry.id   AF-A0A232ETL5-F1
#
_cell.length_a   1.000
_cell.length_b   1.000
_cell.length_c   1.000
_cell.angle_alpha   90.00
_cell.angle_beta   90.00
_cell.angle_gamma   90.00
#
_symmetry.space_group_name_H-M   'P 1'
#
loop_
_entity.id
_entity.type
_entity.pdbx_description
1 polymer ?
#
loop_
_entity_poly.entity_id
_entity_poly.type
_entity_poly.pdbx_seq_one_letter_code
_entity_poly.pdbx_strand_id
1 'polypeptide(L)'
;MAKQHEEELKALKNKYENALKQVFTPGQIKKLFNPTKKIRWNSEDISAAISLKSISSRGYRYLRNTVKLPLPAVSTLRRWISQLNFSPGILKNVLKIMEVAANSYHPIEKLVVLSFDEIYLSHVAAIDRKLEQKIGPHERCQVVMARGLFKSWKQPVYYDYDQSMTSEILLNIIKQLYECGFTVVATVCDLGPSNRKAFNDLGCPLNDPESCFFSHPCDESLLVHVFFDIPHLIKLLRNHFLDHGFFIDDSLIDKSIFEKLLLINDTELNLIHKLTQAHLEVTQSERQKVKPAVQLFSNRSAKAILYCYEKGWLNDSVCPLASSCIKIINDWFDLFNTKLKFEKNKTDAYGLDLDRQNAILHDMSEFIKDLRVGNHKNLIDCQKGILRNNASLKSLFTYLKNTYSTENFEIEYLLTFRLNQDILENLFSYLRAMGAAHDHPSALDIKNRLRLYILGKYSTNLFSLGTNTEAVESEEKFIQVDDEIMTRIFFDGTDKNNDDITVSTNINIESEMEVESEQTEFDTNTQETIDLTLQNSSSVSNVSNSLITDDFHQEHPLKLSLEDNVEDEFLYSLFEDDNKFLNNCGDENCDNDDHFQNDENVDNLNLETQNEDVCTDLESLRYIRQQINEEGLKYVVGYIAHRFRYKYPFLGNKTGPFIVGTPCPDWVTFLSRGGLLMPSAELLTIANIHEECFNSFHGLTDLSAEPFIFRKVARLVRLKLTDKLNDFIPEIVLNCLVRTRTYIRLRQINKNSVEEKSRKKIKKLKKLNVVA
;
A
#
# COMPACT_ATOMS: atom_id res chain seq x y z
N MET A 1 -42.84 -40.16 -21.10
CA MET A 1 -41.70 -40.08 -22.06
C MET A 1 -41.18 -38.64 -22.21
N ALA A 2 -41.47 -37.85 -23.26
CA ALA A 2 -40.77 -36.57 -23.49
C ALA A 2 -40.72 -35.60 -22.27
N LYS A 3 -41.88 -35.18 -21.73
CA LYS A 3 -41.96 -34.37 -20.50
C LYS A 3 -41.23 -34.98 -19.30
N GLN A 4 -41.35 -36.29 -19.14
CA GLN A 4 -40.80 -37.05 -18.02
C GLN A 4 -39.26 -37.07 -18.07
N HIS A 5 -38.68 -37.19 -19.27
CA HIS A 5 -37.25 -37.08 -19.49
C HIS A 5 -36.73 -35.64 -19.29
N GLU A 6 -37.54 -34.64 -19.66
CA GLU A 6 -37.25 -33.23 -19.40
C GLU A 6 -37.29 -32.90 -17.89
N GLU A 7 -38.24 -33.48 -17.14
CA GLU A 7 -38.34 -33.42 -15.68
C GLU A 7 -37.15 -34.12 -14.99
N GLU A 8 -36.74 -35.31 -15.46
CA GLU A 8 -35.52 -36.01 -15.02
C GLU A 8 -34.26 -35.16 -15.24
N LEU A 9 -34.09 -34.57 -16.43
CA LEU A 9 -32.98 -33.66 -16.75
C LEU A 9 -32.98 -32.42 -15.86
N LYS A 10 -34.15 -31.85 -15.57
CA LYS A 10 -34.32 -30.69 -14.68
C LYS A 10 -33.98 -31.04 -13.23
N ALA A 11 -34.43 -32.19 -12.72
CA ALA A 11 -34.10 -32.68 -11.39
C ALA A 11 -32.61 -32.99 -11.25
N LEU A 12 -32.00 -33.65 -12.24
CA LEU A 12 -30.57 -33.96 -12.28
C LEU A 12 -29.72 -32.69 -12.34
N LYS A 13 -30.13 -31.68 -13.12
CA LYS A 13 -29.48 -30.37 -13.17
C LYS A 13 -29.54 -29.66 -11.82
N ASN A 14 -30.70 -29.63 -11.16
CA ASN A 14 -30.85 -29.03 -9.82
C ASN A 14 -29.97 -29.75 -8.79
N LYS A 15 -29.84 -31.09 -8.87
CA LYS A 15 -28.95 -31.87 -7.99
C LYS A 15 -27.47 -31.47 -8.17
N TYR A 16 -26.99 -31.35 -9.40
CA TYR A 16 -25.63 -30.88 -9.67
C TYR A 16 -25.43 -29.41 -9.30
N GLU A 17 -26.41 -28.55 -9.55
CA GLU A 17 -26.35 -27.13 -9.20
C GLU A 17 -26.20 -26.94 -7.69
N ASN A 18 -26.97 -27.69 -6.88
CA ASN A 18 -26.91 -27.61 -5.43
C ASN A 18 -25.61 -28.19 -4.84
N ALA A 19 -24.99 -29.18 -5.50
CA ALA A 19 -23.65 -29.63 -5.14
C ALA A 19 -22.57 -28.57 -5.47
N LEU A 20 -22.67 -27.92 -6.64
CA LEU A 20 -21.70 -26.89 -7.06
C LEU A 20 -21.77 -25.60 -6.24
N LYS A 21 -22.95 -25.25 -5.69
CA LYS A 21 -23.15 -24.07 -4.80
C LYS A 21 -22.28 -24.08 -3.54
N GLN A 22 -21.71 -25.22 -3.15
CA GLN A 22 -20.77 -25.32 -2.02
C GLN A 22 -19.35 -24.83 -2.36
N VAL A 23 -19.03 -24.63 -3.65
CA VAL A 23 -17.66 -24.36 -4.14
C VAL A 23 -17.60 -23.19 -5.13
N PHE A 24 -18.66 -22.97 -5.91
CA PHE A 24 -18.70 -22.01 -7.01
C PHE A 24 -19.82 -20.99 -6.84
N THR A 25 -19.55 -19.72 -7.18
CA THR A 25 -20.55 -18.63 -7.18
C THR A 25 -21.59 -18.81 -8.29
N PRO A 26 -22.78 -18.19 -8.22
CA PRO A 26 -23.86 -18.35 -9.20
C PRO A 26 -23.44 -18.08 -10.65
N GLY A 27 -22.59 -17.08 -10.92
CA GLY A 27 -22.08 -16.81 -12.27
C GLY A 27 -21.06 -17.85 -12.75
N GLN A 28 -20.25 -18.40 -11.85
CA GLN A 28 -19.33 -19.51 -12.14
C GLN A 28 -20.11 -20.77 -12.52
N ILE A 29 -21.15 -21.13 -11.75
CA ILE A 29 -22.04 -22.26 -12.05
C ILE A 29 -22.77 -22.04 -13.39
N LYS A 30 -23.30 -20.84 -13.60
CA LYS A 30 -23.93 -20.44 -14.88
C LYS A 30 -22.95 -20.55 -16.06
N LYS A 31 -21.65 -20.34 -15.84
CA LYS A 31 -20.59 -20.52 -16.85
C LYS A 31 -20.28 -21.99 -17.12
N LEU A 32 -20.22 -22.84 -16.10
CA LEU A 32 -20.04 -24.29 -16.25
C LEU A 32 -21.19 -24.91 -17.07
N PHE A 33 -22.44 -24.55 -16.78
CA PHE A 33 -23.60 -25.00 -17.56
C PHE A 33 -23.73 -24.34 -18.95
N ASN A 34 -22.96 -23.28 -19.27
CA ASN A 34 -23.02 -22.58 -20.56
C ASN A 34 -21.61 -22.20 -21.08
N PRO A 35 -20.74 -23.17 -21.44
CA PRO A 35 -19.32 -22.90 -21.72
C PRO A 35 -19.08 -21.88 -22.83
N THR A 36 -19.93 -21.84 -23.87
CA THR A 36 -19.82 -20.90 -24.99
C THR A 36 -20.36 -19.49 -24.69
N LYS A 37 -21.30 -19.34 -23.76
CA LYS A 37 -22.03 -18.07 -23.54
C LYS A 37 -21.16 -17.04 -22.81
N LYS A 38 -21.21 -15.77 -23.25
CA LYS A 38 -20.66 -14.64 -22.48
C LYS A 38 -21.57 -14.37 -21.27
N ILE A 39 -20.99 -14.07 -20.11
CA ILE A 39 -21.71 -13.83 -18.86
C ILE A 39 -21.32 -12.46 -18.30
N ARG A 40 -22.34 -11.68 -17.89
CA ARG A 40 -22.20 -10.54 -16.98
C ARG A 40 -22.03 -11.13 -15.58
N TRP A 41 -20.79 -11.15 -15.09
CA TRP A 41 -20.48 -11.54 -13.72
C TRP A 41 -21.22 -10.60 -12.75
N ASN A 42 -21.81 -11.16 -11.69
CA ASN A 42 -22.32 -10.36 -10.59
C ASN A 42 -21.16 -9.87 -9.71
N SER A 43 -21.45 -9.14 -8.65
CA SER A 43 -20.44 -8.59 -7.75
C SER A 43 -19.84 -9.63 -6.80
N GLU A 44 -20.58 -10.66 -6.42
CA GLU A 44 -20.13 -11.81 -5.63
C GLU A 44 -19.04 -12.61 -6.40
N ASP A 45 -19.30 -12.94 -7.67
CA ASP A 45 -18.34 -13.54 -8.61
C ASP A 45 -17.03 -12.72 -8.65
N ILE A 46 -17.16 -11.40 -8.63
CA ILE A 46 -16.05 -10.44 -8.69
C ILE A 46 -15.34 -10.33 -7.34
N SER A 47 -16.04 -10.31 -6.20
CA SER A 47 -15.49 -10.28 -4.84
C SER A 47 -14.63 -11.53 -4.56
N ALA A 48 -15.17 -12.72 -4.88
CA ALA A 48 -14.46 -13.98 -4.80
C ALA A 48 -13.23 -13.99 -5.72
N ALA A 49 -13.38 -13.53 -6.97
CA ALA A 49 -12.28 -13.47 -7.93
C ALA A 49 -11.20 -12.44 -7.59
N ILE A 50 -11.55 -11.29 -6.98
CA ILE A 50 -10.58 -10.32 -6.46
C ILE A 50 -9.81 -10.91 -5.29
N SER A 51 -10.49 -11.57 -4.35
CA SER A 51 -9.87 -12.23 -3.20
C SER A 51 -8.87 -13.32 -3.62
N LEU A 52 -9.22 -14.16 -4.60
CA LEU A 52 -8.29 -15.14 -5.18
C LEU A 52 -7.10 -14.47 -5.91
N LYS A 53 -7.31 -13.29 -6.52
CA LYS A 53 -6.28 -12.54 -7.25
C LYS A 53 -5.34 -11.74 -6.33
N SER A 54 -5.81 -11.26 -5.18
CA SER A 54 -4.96 -10.59 -4.17
C SER A 54 -4.07 -11.60 -3.45
N ILE A 55 -4.57 -12.82 -3.20
CA ILE A 55 -3.79 -13.99 -2.76
C ILE A 55 -2.65 -14.30 -3.73
N SER A 56 -2.93 -14.53 -5.02
CA SER A 56 -1.87 -14.75 -6.01
C SER A 56 -2.28 -14.40 -7.44
N SER A 57 -1.67 -13.35 -7.98
CA SER A 57 -1.83 -12.96 -9.39
C SER A 57 -1.05 -13.85 -10.37
N ARG A 58 -0.27 -14.84 -9.88
CA ARG A 58 0.23 -15.97 -10.67
C ARG A 58 -0.77 -17.14 -10.59
N GLY A 59 -1.18 -17.53 -9.39
CA GLY A 59 -2.18 -18.60 -9.15
C GLY A 59 -3.51 -18.35 -9.87
N TYR A 60 -4.06 -17.14 -9.80
CA TYR A 60 -5.28 -16.75 -10.52
C TYR A 60 -5.16 -16.96 -12.04
N ARG A 61 -4.00 -16.62 -12.63
CA ARG A 61 -3.74 -16.83 -14.06
C ARG A 61 -3.63 -18.31 -14.39
N TYR A 62 -2.96 -19.11 -13.57
CA TYR A 62 -2.89 -20.57 -13.74
C TYR A 62 -4.27 -21.23 -13.66
N LEU A 63 -5.05 -20.93 -12.62
CA LEU A 63 -6.39 -21.48 -12.42
C LEU A 63 -7.34 -21.12 -13.58
N ARG A 64 -7.29 -19.88 -14.07
CA ARG A 64 -8.11 -19.42 -15.19
C ARG A 64 -7.64 -19.96 -16.55
N ASN A 65 -6.34 -19.85 -16.84
CA ASN A 65 -5.83 -20.05 -18.20
C ASN A 65 -5.38 -21.50 -18.44
N THR A 66 -4.92 -22.21 -17.41
CA THR A 66 -4.44 -23.60 -17.49
C THR A 66 -5.51 -24.57 -17.00
N VAL A 67 -5.99 -24.43 -15.76
CA VAL A 67 -7.03 -25.29 -15.17
C VAL A 67 -8.44 -24.99 -15.71
N LYS A 68 -8.59 -23.92 -16.49
CA LYS A 68 -9.84 -23.47 -17.14
C LYS A 68 -11.02 -23.22 -16.17
N LEU A 69 -10.74 -22.94 -14.90
CA LEU A 69 -11.80 -22.55 -13.95
C LEU A 69 -12.55 -21.31 -14.47
N PRO A 70 -13.88 -21.21 -14.22
CA PRO A 70 -14.76 -20.19 -14.77
C PRO A 70 -14.53 -18.80 -14.14
N LEU A 71 -13.33 -18.25 -14.29
CA LEU A 71 -12.91 -17.01 -13.62
C LEU A 71 -13.00 -15.79 -14.55
N PRO A 72 -13.43 -14.61 -14.03
CA PRO A 72 -13.42 -13.34 -14.76
C PRO A 72 -12.08 -13.03 -15.47
N ALA A 73 -12.12 -12.23 -16.53
CA ALA A 73 -10.87 -11.78 -17.15
C ALA A 73 -10.14 -10.80 -16.22
N VAL A 74 -8.80 -10.78 -16.25
CA VAL A 74 -8.00 -9.84 -15.44
C VAL A 74 -8.33 -8.38 -15.82
N SER A 75 -8.69 -8.12 -17.07
CA SER A 75 -9.23 -6.83 -17.53
C SER A 75 -10.58 -6.50 -16.90
N THR A 76 -11.48 -7.48 -16.71
CA THR A 76 -12.74 -7.30 -15.96
C THR A 76 -12.45 -6.92 -14.52
N LEU A 77 -11.59 -7.68 -13.80
CA LEU A 77 -11.25 -7.35 -12.42
C LEU A 77 -10.60 -5.97 -12.28
N ARG A 78 -9.67 -5.62 -13.18
CA ARG A 78 -9.07 -4.27 -13.25
C ARG A 78 -10.14 -3.19 -13.42
N ARG A 79 -11.15 -3.40 -14.27
CA ARG A 79 -12.23 -2.44 -14.49
C ARG A 79 -13.05 -2.20 -13.23
N TRP A 80 -13.50 -3.26 -12.55
CA TRP A 80 -14.24 -3.13 -11.28
C TRP A 80 -13.39 -2.42 -10.22
N ILE A 81 -12.17 -2.90 -9.96
CA ILE A 81 -11.23 -2.27 -9.00
C ILE A 81 -10.94 -0.79 -9.34
N SER A 82 -10.95 -0.43 -10.63
CA SER A 82 -10.68 0.95 -11.08
C SER A 82 -11.79 1.95 -10.76
N GLN A 83 -13.03 1.51 -10.52
CA GLN A 83 -14.14 2.39 -10.13
C GLN A 83 -13.90 3.02 -8.75
N LEU A 84 -13.19 2.28 -7.88
CA LEU A 84 -13.01 2.61 -6.48
C LEU A 84 -12.01 3.76 -6.27
N ASN A 85 -12.49 4.81 -5.61
CA ASN A 85 -11.63 5.90 -5.18
C ASN A 85 -10.78 5.47 -3.99
N PHE A 86 -9.47 5.57 -4.17
CA PHE A 86 -8.41 5.36 -3.18
C PHE A 86 -7.38 6.47 -3.41
N SER A 87 -7.79 7.72 -3.16
CA SER A 87 -6.87 8.86 -3.06
C SER A 87 -6.27 8.91 -1.65
N PRO A 88 -5.13 9.59 -1.47
CA PRO A 88 -4.58 9.88 -0.15
C PRO A 88 -5.54 10.68 0.74
N GLY A 89 -5.28 10.65 2.04
CA GLY A 89 -6.15 11.15 3.08
C GLY A 89 -7.06 10.06 3.67
N ILE A 90 -8.24 10.48 4.14
CA ILE A 90 -9.21 9.60 4.82
C ILE A 90 -9.97 8.72 3.80
N LEU A 91 -9.99 7.41 4.03
CA LEU A 91 -10.56 6.40 3.16
C LEU A 91 -12.10 6.35 3.27
N LYS A 92 -12.79 7.34 2.72
CA LYS A 92 -14.27 7.48 2.83
C LYS A 92 -15.08 6.24 2.40
N ASN A 93 -14.59 5.47 1.42
CA ASN A 93 -15.25 4.22 0.99
C ASN A 93 -15.13 3.09 2.04
N VAL A 94 -14.08 3.13 2.87
CA VAL A 94 -13.91 2.21 4.00
C VAL A 94 -14.80 2.64 5.16
N LEU A 95 -14.87 3.94 5.47
CA LEU A 95 -15.72 4.47 6.54
C LEU A 95 -17.19 4.05 6.37
N LYS A 96 -17.74 4.06 5.15
CA LYS A 96 -19.08 3.54 4.85
C LYS A 96 -19.29 2.05 5.19
N ILE A 97 -18.25 1.23 5.10
CA ILE A 97 -18.31 -0.19 5.49
C ILE A 97 -18.37 -0.29 7.02
N MET A 98 -17.59 0.56 7.70
CA MET A 98 -17.61 0.65 9.16
C MET A 98 -19.00 1.13 9.64
N GLU A 99 -19.52 2.23 9.09
CA GLU A 99 -20.85 2.79 9.37
C GLU A 99 -21.97 1.74 9.30
N VAL A 100 -22.00 0.90 8.25
CA VAL A 100 -22.99 -0.20 8.18
C VAL A 100 -22.76 -1.24 9.28
N ALA A 101 -21.51 -1.65 9.53
CA ALA A 101 -21.19 -2.63 10.57
C ALA A 101 -21.49 -2.11 12.00
N ALA A 102 -21.38 -0.80 12.25
CA ALA A 102 -21.71 -0.19 13.53
C ALA A 102 -23.17 -0.47 13.95
N ASN A 103 -24.09 -0.70 13.01
CA ASN A 103 -25.49 -1.01 13.30
C ASN A 103 -25.70 -2.41 13.89
N SER A 104 -24.79 -3.36 13.67
CA SER A 104 -24.88 -4.73 14.20
C SER A 104 -23.96 -4.99 15.40
N TYR A 105 -23.24 -3.96 15.89
CA TYR A 105 -22.25 -4.09 16.95
C TYR A 105 -22.82 -3.56 18.28
N HIS A 106 -22.56 -4.28 19.39
CA HIS A 106 -22.86 -3.79 20.73
C HIS A 106 -21.94 -2.60 21.07
N PRO A 107 -22.33 -1.58 21.89
CA PRO A 107 -21.49 -0.40 22.14
C PRO A 107 -20.03 -0.70 22.53
N ILE A 108 -19.79 -1.73 23.36
CA ILE A 108 -18.45 -2.18 23.76
C ILE A 108 -17.58 -2.64 22.57
N GLU A 109 -18.21 -3.15 21.50
CA GLU A 109 -17.54 -3.62 20.28
C GLU A 109 -17.16 -2.48 19.31
N LYS A 110 -17.74 -1.29 19.53
CA LYS A 110 -17.48 -0.06 18.76
C LYS A 110 -16.31 0.75 19.33
N LEU A 111 -15.68 0.27 20.42
CA LEU A 111 -14.52 0.91 21.02
C LEU A 111 -13.24 0.60 20.22
N VAL A 112 -12.53 1.66 19.84
CA VAL A 112 -11.43 1.62 18.87
C VAL A 112 -10.10 2.06 19.46
N VAL A 113 -9.04 1.34 19.08
CA VAL A 113 -7.65 1.78 19.16
C VAL A 113 -7.20 2.24 17.78
N LEU A 114 -6.57 3.42 17.69
CA LEU A 114 -5.89 3.88 16.47
C LEU A 114 -4.38 3.63 16.56
N SER A 115 -3.85 2.77 15.69
CA SER A 115 -2.40 2.63 15.48
C SER A 115 -1.95 3.44 14.27
N PHE A 116 -0.80 4.14 14.34
CA PHE A 116 -0.25 4.87 13.18
C PHE A 116 1.28 4.86 13.10
N ASP A 117 1.81 4.63 11.88
CA ASP A 117 3.25 4.50 11.58
C ASP A 117 3.53 4.79 10.08
N GLU A 118 4.80 4.90 9.67
CA GLU A 118 5.27 5.26 8.33
C GLU A 118 5.97 4.08 7.59
N ILE A 119 5.57 3.79 6.35
CA ILE A 119 6.29 2.86 5.46
C ILE A 119 7.18 3.61 4.45
N TYR A 120 8.47 3.28 4.42
CA TYR A 120 9.44 3.83 3.47
C TYR A 120 9.17 3.41 2.02
N LEU A 121 9.34 4.35 1.08
CA LEU A 121 9.06 4.21 -0.35
C LEU A 121 10.33 4.35 -1.20
N SER A 122 10.29 3.81 -2.41
CA SER A 122 11.45 3.82 -3.32
C SER A 122 11.86 5.22 -3.81
N HIS A 123 11.03 6.25 -3.60
CA HIS A 123 11.26 7.64 -4.05
C HIS A 123 11.45 7.75 -5.57
N VAL A 124 10.49 7.16 -6.29
CA VAL A 124 10.30 7.33 -7.74
C VAL A 124 8.96 7.97 -8.01
N ALA A 125 8.92 8.86 -9.00
CA ALA A 125 7.70 9.37 -9.61
C ALA A 125 7.10 8.34 -10.57
N ALA A 126 5.78 8.22 -10.54
CA ALA A 126 5.00 7.38 -11.45
C ALA A 126 3.76 8.16 -11.95
N ILE A 127 3.14 7.68 -13.03
CA ILE A 127 1.88 8.22 -13.55
C ILE A 127 0.72 7.28 -13.22
N ASP A 128 -0.28 7.77 -12.51
CA ASP A 128 -1.59 7.12 -12.45
C ASP A 128 -2.24 7.21 -13.82
N ARG A 129 -2.31 6.10 -14.56
CA ARG A 129 -2.87 6.05 -15.92
C ARG A 129 -4.37 6.34 -15.99
N LYS A 130 -5.14 6.28 -14.89
CA LYS A 130 -6.59 6.58 -14.88
C LYS A 130 -6.84 8.07 -14.64
N LEU A 131 -6.11 8.65 -13.69
CA LEU A 131 -6.22 10.07 -13.35
C LEU A 131 -5.31 10.96 -14.20
N GLU A 132 -4.43 10.38 -15.03
CA GLU A 132 -3.35 11.08 -15.74
C GLU A 132 -2.60 12.04 -14.82
N GLN A 133 -2.12 11.51 -13.69
CA GLN A 133 -1.61 12.29 -12.56
C GLN A 133 -0.22 11.80 -12.16
N LYS A 134 0.72 12.71 -11.92
CA LYS A 134 2.01 12.38 -11.30
C LYS A 134 1.81 12.07 -9.81
N ILE A 135 2.37 10.96 -9.34
CA ILE A 135 2.44 10.58 -7.92
C ILE A 135 3.90 10.27 -7.58
N GLY A 136 4.42 10.77 -6.47
CA GLY A 136 5.85 10.72 -6.15
C GLY A 136 6.70 11.72 -6.94
N PRO A 137 8.02 11.79 -6.68
CA PRO A 137 8.73 10.92 -5.77
C PRO A 137 8.38 11.25 -4.31
N HIS A 138 8.24 10.21 -3.49
CA HIS A 138 7.93 10.32 -2.06
C HIS A 138 8.89 9.43 -1.27
N GLU A 139 9.33 9.86 -0.09
CA GLU A 139 10.20 9.06 0.78
C GLU A 139 9.39 8.09 1.65
N ARG A 140 8.18 8.45 2.07
CA ARG A 140 7.38 7.70 3.05
C ARG A 140 5.88 7.74 2.77
N CYS A 141 5.14 6.80 3.36
CA CYS A 141 3.68 6.82 3.45
C CYS A 141 3.27 6.62 4.91
N GLN A 142 2.63 7.62 5.52
CA GLN A 142 1.94 7.47 6.80
C GLN A 142 0.69 6.60 6.57
N VAL A 143 0.39 5.70 7.50
CA VAL A 143 -0.85 4.89 7.50
C VAL A 143 -1.45 4.88 8.91
N VAL A 144 -2.79 4.93 9.00
CA VAL A 144 -3.54 4.74 10.24
C VAL A 144 -4.46 3.52 10.13
N MET A 145 -4.40 2.64 11.13
CA MET A 145 -5.24 1.46 11.30
C MET A 145 -6.15 1.65 12.50
N ALA A 146 -7.46 1.56 12.30
CA ALA A 146 -8.43 1.36 13.35
C ALA A 146 -8.52 -0.13 13.72
N ARG A 147 -8.59 -0.44 15.02
CA ARG A 147 -8.63 -1.80 15.57
C ARG A 147 -9.67 -1.86 16.69
N GLY A 148 -10.50 -2.90 16.69
CA GLY A 148 -11.45 -3.12 17.79
C GLY A 148 -10.73 -3.48 19.10
N LEU A 149 -11.10 -2.81 20.20
CA LEU A 149 -10.52 -3.07 21.53
C LEU A 149 -11.12 -4.33 22.19
N PHE A 150 -12.39 -4.63 21.94
CA PHE A 150 -13.05 -5.85 22.44
C PHE A 150 -13.39 -6.82 21.31
N LYS A 151 -14.03 -6.35 20.22
CA LYS A 151 -14.32 -7.19 19.05
C LYS A 151 -13.09 -7.33 18.16
N SER A 152 -12.86 -8.55 17.64
CA SER A 152 -11.68 -8.87 16.84
C SER A 152 -11.80 -8.42 15.38
N TRP A 153 -11.52 -7.15 15.11
CA TRP A 153 -11.49 -6.58 13.75
C TRP A 153 -10.39 -5.52 13.59
N LYS A 154 -9.97 -5.28 12.34
CA LYS A 154 -9.01 -4.22 11.96
C LYS A 154 -9.33 -3.59 10.61
N GLN A 155 -8.99 -2.31 10.43
CA GLN A 155 -9.30 -1.59 9.19
C GLN A 155 -8.36 -0.39 8.96
N PRO A 156 -7.64 -0.29 7.82
CA PRO A 156 -6.92 0.94 7.47
C PRO A 156 -7.90 2.05 7.12
N VAL A 157 -7.78 3.22 7.76
CA VAL A 157 -8.75 4.33 7.66
C VAL A 157 -8.17 5.60 7.03
N TYR A 158 -6.84 5.76 7.04
CA TYR A 158 -6.12 6.88 6.43
C TYR A 158 -4.79 6.40 5.86
N TYR A 159 -4.37 6.98 4.74
CA TYR A 159 -2.98 6.90 4.29
C TYR A 159 -2.58 8.17 3.52
N ASP A 160 -1.35 8.64 3.65
CA ASP A 160 -0.86 9.79 2.88
C ASP A 160 0.67 9.80 2.73
N TYR A 161 1.21 10.57 1.78
CA TYR A 161 2.63 10.54 1.41
C TYR A 161 3.43 11.71 1.99
N ASP A 162 4.60 11.42 2.54
CA ASP A 162 5.51 12.37 3.21
C ASP A 162 4.87 13.25 4.30
N GLN A 163 3.65 12.91 4.71
CA GLN A 163 2.83 13.62 5.68
C GLN A 163 2.91 12.94 7.04
N SER A 164 3.79 13.42 7.91
CA SER A 164 3.83 12.97 9.30
C SER A 164 2.55 13.35 10.06
N MET A 165 2.19 12.55 11.07
CA MET A 165 1.00 12.81 11.89
C MET A 165 1.02 14.18 12.58
N THR A 166 -0.14 14.83 12.61
CA THR A 166 -0.40 16.07 13.36
C THR A 166 -1.63 15.90 14.24
N SER A 167 -1.79 16.77 15.24
CA SER A 167 -2.99 16.82 16.08
C SER A 167 -4.26 17.03 15.24
N GLU A 168 -4.23 17.93 14.25
CA GLU A 168 -5.33 18.19 13.32
C GLU A 168 -5.74 16.93 12.52
N ILE A 169 -4.77 16.19 11.94
CA ILE A 169 -5.06 14.97 11.18
C ILE A 169 -5.63 13.89 12.10
N LEU A 170 -5.06 13.71 13.31
CA LEU A 170 -5.52 12.73 14.28
C LEU A 170 -6.96 13.02 14.75
N LEU A 171 -7.27 14.27 15.14
CA LEU A 171 -8.60 14.67 15.56
C LEU A 171 -9.64 14.55 14.43
N ASN A 172 -9.26 14.84 13.18
CA ASN A 172 -10.12 14.66 12.02
C ASN A 172 -10.45 13.18 11.76
N ILE A 173 -9.48 12.28 11.89
CA ILE A 173 -9.70 10.82 11.77
C ILE A 173 -10.60 10.32 12.91
N ILE A 174 -10.38 10.77 14.15
CA ILE A 174 -11.22 10.42 15.31
C ILE A 174 -12.66 10.89 15.08
N LYS A 175 -12.86 12.15 14.66
CA LYS A 175 -14.18 12.70 14.32
C LYS A 175 -14.90 11.90 13.23
N GLN A 176 -14.21 11.59 12.13
CA GLN A 176 -14.80 10.79 11.04
C GLN A 176 -15.17 9.36 11.47
N LEU A 177 -14.50 8.77 12.47
CA LEU A 177 -14.88 7.49 13.05
C LEU A 177 -16.09 7.59 13.98
N TYR A 178 -16.18 8.67 14.76
CA TYR A 178 -17.34 8.95 15.61
C TYR A 178 -18.61 9.20 14.79
N GLU A 179 -18.48 9.91 13.66
CA GLU A 179 -19.55 10.06 12.66
C GLU A 179 -20.01 8.71 12.08
N CYS A 180 -19.14 7.68 12.03
CA CYS A 180 -19.48 6.30 11.67
C CYS A 180 -19.93 5.44 12.88
N GLY A 181 -20.13 6.02 14.06
CA GLY A 181 -20.58 5.32 15.25
C GLY A 181 -19.51 4.53 16.02
N PHE A 182 -18.22 4.78 15.78
CA PHE A 182 -17.11 4.18 16.53
C PHE A 182 -16.41 5.19 17.44
N THR A 183 -16.28 4.85 18.72
CA THR A 183 -15.58 5.69 19.70
C THR A 183 -14.11 5.30 19.78
N VAL A 184 -13.21 6.20 19.42
CA VAL A 184 -11.78 6.02 19.68
C VAL A 184 -11.50 6.26 21.15
N VAL A 185 -10.93 5.28 21.84
CA VAL A 185 -10.60 5.36 23.28
C VAL A 185 -9.09 5.31 23.55
N ALA A 186 -8.28 4.89 22.56
CA ALA A 186 -6.83 4.86 22.67
C ALA A 186 -6.12 5.09 21.32
N THR A 187 -4.88 5.57 21.39
CA THR A 187 -3.97 5.85 20.27
C THR A 187 -2.60 5.21 20.53
N VAL A 188 -1.94 4.71 19.49
CA VAL A 188 -0.65 4.00 19.56
C VAL A 188 0.26 4.40 18.39
N CYS A 189 1.50 4.77 18.67
CA CYS A 189 2.53 5.03 17.65
C CYS A 189 3.95 4.81 18.19
N ASP A 190 4.97 5.07 17.37
CA ASP A 190 6.36 5.11 17.82
C ASP A 190 6.70 6.40 18.62
N LEU A 191 7.91 6.50 19.15
CA LEU A 191 8.41 7.69 19.85
C LEU A 191 8.92 8.80 18.90
N GLY A 192 8.45 8.86 17.66
CA GLY A 192 8.89 9.78 16.61
C GLY A 192 8.68 11.26 16.99
N PRO A 193 9.61 12.18 16.64
CA PRO A 193 9.52 13.59 17.04
C PRO A 193 8.22 14.30 16.61
N SER A 194 7.68 13.96 15.44
CA SER A 194 6.37 14.39 14.94
C SER A 194 5.23 13.96 15.85
N ASN A 195 5.18 12.66 16.17
CA ASN A 195 4.15 12.04 16.99
C ASN A 195 4.14 12.61 18.42
N ARG A 196 5.33 12.80 19.01
CA ARG A 196 5.50 13.47 20.31
C ARG A 196 5.06 14.93 20.29
N LYS A 197 5.28 15.65 19.18
CA LYS A 197 4.76 17.02 19.00
C LYS A 197 3.23 16.99 18.92
N ALA A 198 2.65 16.12 18.10
CA ALA A 198 1.19 16.01 17.97
C ALA A 198 0.49 15.77 19.32
N PHE A 199 1.04 14.92 20.20
CA PHE A 199 0.51 14.72 21.55
C PHE A 199 0.80 15.89 22.50
N ASN A 200 1.95 16.56 22.40
CA ASN A 200 2.21 17.79 23.15
C ASN A 200 1.19 18.89 22.80
N ASP A 201 0.88 19.04 21.51
CA ASP A 201 -0.09 20.00 20.98
C ASP A 201 -1.55 19.62 21.35
N LEU A 202 -1.78 18.39 21.87
CA LEU A 202 -3.03 17.90 22.45
C LEU A 202 -3.05 17.90 23.99
N GLY A 203 -2.04 18.50 24.64
CA GLY A 203 -1.95 18.55 26.11
C GLY A 203 -1.46 17.27 26.79
N CYS A 204 -0.88 16.32 26.04
CA CYS A 204 -0.34 15.05 26.56
C CYS A 204 1.22 14.99 26.52
N PRO A 205 1.96 15.97 27.07
CA PRO A 205 3.42 16.08 26.89
C PRO A 205 4.17 14.89 27.51
N LEU A 206 5.12 14.31 26.77
CA LEU A 206 5.88 13.11 27.17
C LEU A 206 6.62 13.25 28.52
N ASN A 207 6.90 14.46 28.99
CA ASN A 207 7.60 14.69 30.25
C ASN A 207 6.71 14.51 31.50
N ASP A 208 5.38 14.50 31.36
CA ASP A 208 4.43 14.25 32.44
C ASP A 208 3.66 12.95 32.15
N PRO A 209 3.89 11.86 32.90
CA PRO A 209 3.18 10.58 32.75
C PRO A 209 1.67 10.63 33.04
N GLU A 210 1.18 11.55 33.87
CA GLU A 210 -0.23 11.56 34.31
C GLU A 210 -1.16 12.20 33.27
N SER A 211 -0.69 13.20 32.52
CA SER A 211 -1.38 13.76 31.33
C SER A 211 -1.37 12.75 30.15
N CYS A 212 -1.99 11.59 30.36
CA CYS A 212 -1.96 10.42 29.48
C CYS A 212 -3.13 10.30 28.50
N PHE A 213 -4.11 11.20 28.56
CA PHE A 213 -5.27 11.25 27.68
C PHE A 213 -5.65 12.69 27.30
N PHE A 214 -6.40 12.82 26.20
CA PHE A 214 -7.03 14.08 25.78
C PHE A 214 -8.53 13.87 25.54
N SER A 215 -9.33 14.94 25.68
CA SER A 215 -10.77 14.91 25.41
C SER A 215 -11.07 14.67 23.92
N HIS A 216 -12.10 13.87 23.66
CA HIS A 216 -12.50 13.46 22.32
C HIS A 216 -13.14 14.64 21.53
N PRO A 217 -12.77 14.88 20.25
CA PRO A 217 -13.13 16.10 19.50
C PRO A 217 -14.62 16.28 19.15
N CYS A 218 -15.48 15.35 19.55
CA CYS A 218 -16.93 15.44 19.36
C CYS A 218 -17.74 15.32 20.66
N ASP A 219 -17.08 15.03 21.78
CA ASP A 219 -17.72 14.82 23.08
C ASP A 219 -16.65 14.95 24.18
N GLU A 220 -16.70 16.03 24.95
CA GLU A 220 -15.69 16.34 25.98
C GLU A 220 -15.70 15.35 27.15
N SER A 221 -16.77 14.55 27.30
CA SER A 221 -16.87 13.50 28.33
C SER A 221 -16.13 12.21 27.98
N LEU A 222 -15.75 12.03 26.71
CA LEU A 222 -15.04 10.84 26.23
C LEU A 222 -13.53 11.10 26.16
N LEU A 223 -12.73 10.13 26.59
CA LEU A 223 -11.27 10.26 26.74
C LEU A 223 -10.49 9.37 25.77
N VAL A 224 -9.53 9.96 25.07
CA VAL A 224 -8.63 9.28 24.14
C VAL A 224 -7.25 9.13 24.79
N HIS A 225 -6.90 7.91 25.15
CA HIS A 225 -5.66 7.56 25.85
C HIS A 225 -4.47 7.45 24.89
N VAL A 226 -3.28 7.80 25.36
CA VAL A 226 -2.04 7.84 24.56
C VAL A 226 -1.10 6.72 24.98
N PHE A 227 -0.66 5.91 24.01
CA PHE A 227 0.33 4.86 24.20
C PHE A 227 1.45 4.97 23.16
N PHE A 228 2.64 4.52 23.54
CA PHE A 228 3.77 4.30 22.64
C PHE A 228 4.01 2.80 22.44
N ASP A 229 4.49 2.40 21.26
CA ASP A 229 4.60 0.99 20.91
C ASP A 229 5.55 0.19 21.82
N ILE A 230 5.02 -0.82 22.49
CA ILE A 230 5.73 -1.66 23.47
C ILE A 230 6.89 -2.46 22.81
N PRO A 231 6.70 -3.16 21.66
CA PRO A 231 7.78 -3.71 20.85
C PRO A 231 8.90 -2.70 20.48
N HIS A 232 8.57 -1.43 20.20
CA HIS A 232 9.55 -0.38 19.97
C HIS A 232 10.30 -0.01 21.26
N LEU A 233 9.60 0.17 22.39
CA LEU A 233 10.20 0.49 23.69
C LEU A 233 11.20 -0.58 24.15
N ILE A 234 10.88 -1.88 24.04
CA ILE A 234 11.83 -2.94 24.42
C ILE A 234 13.03 -3.04 23.48
N LYS A 235 12.87 -2.69 22.18
CA LYS A 235 14.01 -2.53 21.25
C LYS A 235 14.93 -1.39 21.68
N LEU A 236 14.38 -0.25 22.10
CA LEU A 236 15.16 0.89 22.59
C LEU A 236 15.89 0.54 23.89
N LEU A 237 15.21 -0.02 24.90
CA LEU A 237 15.84 -0.51 26.14
C LEU A 237 17.01 -1.46 25.84
N ARG A 238 16.84 -2.41 24.90
CA ARG A 238 17.90 -3.35 24.52
C ARG A 238 19.09 -2.63 23.90
N ASN A 239 18.84 -1.70 22.97
CA ASN A 239 19.92 -0.97 22.30
C ASN A 239 20.72 -0.16 23.34
N HIS A 240 20.04 0.57 24.23
CA HIS A 240 20.67 1.33 25.31
C HIS A 240 21.47 0.45 26.29
N PHE A 241 20.95 -0.71 26.66
CA PHE A 241 21.65 -1.69 27.50
C PHE A 241 22.94 -2.20 26.84
N LEU A 242 22.92 -2.53 25.54
CA LEU A 242 24.10 -3.02 24.83
C LEU A 242 25.13 -1.92 24.52
N ASP A 243 24.67 -0.69 24.27
CA ASP A 243 25.55 0.43 23.90
C ASP A 243 26.21 1.10 25.12
N HIS A 244 25.54 1.12 26.27
CA HIS A 244 25.94 1.95 27.42
C HIS A 244 25.81 1.27 28.79
N GLY A 245 25.13 0.12 28.88
CA GLY A 245 24.70 -0.45 30.15
C GLY A 245 23.64 0.38 30.87
N PHE A 246 23.23 -0.13 32.03
CA PHE A 246 22.24 0.43 32.95
C PHE A 246 22.91 0.73 34.29
N PHE A 247 22.76 1.96 34.79
CA PHE A 247 23.26 2.39 36.09
C PHE A 247 22.11 2.48 37.09
N ILE A 248 22.23 1.79 38.23
CA ILE A 248 21.23 1.70 39.30
C ILE A 248 22.01 1.58 40.61
N ASP A 249 21.71 2.41 41.62
CA ASP A 249 22.40 2.43 42.93
C ASP A 249 23.94 2.37 42.80
N ASP A 250 24.48 3.28 41.99
CA ASP A 250 25.89 3.38 41.55
C ASP A 250 26.51 2.11 40.93
N SER A 251 25.71 1.06 40.73
CA SER A 251 26.10 -0.22 40.13
C SER A 251 25.83 -0.23 38.62
N LEU A 252 26.84 -0.61 37.83
CA LEU A 252 26.73 -0.78 36.38
C LEU A 252 26.34 -2.21 36.01
N ILE A 253 25.23 -2.36 35.30
CA ILE A 253 24.75 -3.60 34.70
C ILE A 253 24.94 -3.49 33.19
N ASP A 254 25.84 -4.28 32.61
CA ASP A 254 26.15 -4.23 31.17
C ASP A 254 26.10 -5.61 30.49
N LYS A 255 26.42 -5.63 29.18
CA LYS A 255 26.45 -6.86 28.39
C LYS A 255 27.46 -7.90 28.87
N SER A 256 28.46 -7.54 29.67
CA SER A 256 29.49 -8.48 30.15
C SER A 256 28.89 -9.62 30.99
N ILE A 257 27.77 -9.38 31.68
CA ILE A 257 27.04 -10.43 32.42
C ILE A 257 26.51 -11.50 31.47
N PHE A 258 26.02 -11.10 30.29
CA PHE A 258 25.58 -12.04 29.25
C PHE A 258 26.74 -12.70 28.51
N GLU A 259 27.87 -12.00 28.33
CA GLU A 259 29.10 -12.58 27.75
C GLU A 259 29.67 -13.67 28.66
N LYS A 260 29.80 -13.38 29.97
CA LYS A 260 30.17 -14.37 31.01
C LYS A 260 29.20 -15.57 31.03
N LEU A 261 27.89 -15.31 30.95
CA LEU A 261 26.86 -16.35 30.95
C LEU A 261 26.90 -17.24 29.70
N LEU A 262 27.18 -16.68 28.52
CA LEU A 262 27.36 -17.45 27.29
C LEU A 262 28.60 -18.35 27.36
N LEU A 263 29.73 -17.86 27.88
CA LEU A 263 30.96 -18.65 28.07
C LEU A 263 30.77 -19.86 29.02
N ILE A 264 29.98 -19.71 30.08
CA ILE A 264 29.64 -20.81 31.01
C ILE A 264 28.69 -21.82 30.36
N ASN A 265 27.94 -21.40 29.34
CA ASN A 265 26.88 -22.15 28.69
C ASN A 265 27.28 -22.56 27.24
N ASP A 266 28.58 -22.73 26.97
CA ASP A 266 29.07 -23.26 25.68
C ASP A 266 29.12 -24.80 25.69
N THR A 267 27.94 -25.43 25.69
CA THR A 267 27.79 -26.90 25.68
C THR A 267 26.70 -27.35 24.70
N GLU A 268 26.44 -28.66 24.59
CA GLU A 268 25.30 -29.19 23.83
C GLU A 268 23.95 -29.01 24.57
N LEU A 269 23.96 -29.02 25.92
CA LEU A 269 22.74 -29.06 26.76
C LEU A 269 22.57 -27.78 27.59
N ASN A 270 22.01 -26.77 26.94
CA ASN A 270 22.12 -25.37 27.34
C ASN A 270 20.90 -24.81 28.10
N LEU A 271 21.14 -24.22 29.28
CA LEU A 271 20.12 -23.55 30.10
C LEU A 271 19.41 -22.45 29.31
N ILE A 272 20.19 -21.67 28.58
CA ILE A 272 19.77 -20.51 27.78
C ILE A 272 19.86 -20.75 26.27
N HIS A 273 19.48 -21.92 25.75
CA HIS A 273 19.54 -22.29 24.31
C HIS A 273 18.94 -21.30 23.29
N LYS A 274 18.20 -20.28 23.74
CA LYS A 274 17.63 -19.20 22.92
C LYS A 274 18.56 -18.00 22.76
N LEU A 275 19.54 -17.82 23.65
CA LEU A 275 20.51 -16.72 23.62
C LEU A 275 21.77 -17.17 22.86
N THR A 276 22.36 -16.26 22.11
CA THR A 276 23.58 -16.47 21.30
C THR A 276 24.35 -15.15 21.20
N GLN A 277 25.61 -15.18 20.75
CA GLN A 277 26.43 -13.97 20.59
C GLN A 277 25.76 -12.89 19.71
N ALA A 278 24.99 -13.28 18.70
CA ALA A 278 24.19 -12.37 17.85
C ALA A 278 23.06 -11.61 18.60
N HIS A 279 22.77 -11.94 19.86
CA HIS A 279 21.89 -11.13 20.72
C HIS A 279 22.61 -9.92 21.33
N LEU A 280 23.95 -9.92 21.33
CA LEU A 280 24.82 -8.89 21.89
C LEU A 280 25.52 -8.10 20.78
N GLU A 281 25.98 -8.78 19.72
CA GLU A 281 26.63 -8.19 18.53
C GLU A 281 25.61 -7.69 17.51
N VAL A 282 24.66 -6.86 17.95
CA VAL A 282 23.47 -6.52 17.16
C VAL A 282 23.77 -5.45 16.09
N THR A 283 23.89 -5.91 14.84
CA THR A 283 24.10 -5.07 13.65
C THR A 283 22.91 -4.11 13.39
N GLN A 284 23.10 -3.03 12.61
CA GLN A 284 22.10 -1.96 12.46
C GLN A 284 20.73 -2.44 11.94
N SER A 285 20.68 -3.42 11.04
CA SER A 285 19.42 -4.01 10.56
C SER A 285 18.76 -4.90 11.63
N GLU A 286 19.55 -5.55 12.47
CA GLU A 286 19.07 -6.47 13.51
C GLU A 286 18.61 -5.77 14.76
N ARG A 287 19.02 -4.51 14.97
CA ARG A 287 18.47 -3.63 16.01
C ARG A 287 16.96 -3.41 15.85
N GLN A 288 16.41 -3.64 14.66
CA GLN A 288 14.96 -3.59 14.40
C GLN A 288 14.21 -4.89 14.70
N LYS A 289 14.89 -6.04 14.89
CA LYS A 289 14.26 -7.30 15.28
C LYS A 289 13.83 -7.22 16.75
N VAL A 290 12.53 -7.37 17.02
CA VAL A 290 11.95 -7.37 18.39
C VAL A 290 12.31 -8.66 19.12
N LYS A 291 12.19 -9.80 18.43
CA LYS A 291 12.36 -11.13 19.01
C LYS A 291 13.67 -11.34 19.79
N PRO A 292 14.87 -10.94 19.30
CA PRO A 292 16.11 -11.00 20.09
C PRO A 292 16.11 -10.12 21.36
N ALA A 293 15.42 -8.98 21.37
CA ALA A 293 15.33 -8.13 22.57
C ALA A 293 14.47 -8.79 23.66
N VAL A 294 13.37 -9.43 23.28
CA VAL A 294 12.51 -10.22 24.19
C VAL A 294 13.23 -11.49 24.67
N GLN A 295 14.05 -12.12 23.82
CA GLN A 295 14.87 -13.28 24.22
C GLN A 295 15.99 -12.89 25.20
N LEU A 296 16.62 -11.73 25.02
CA LEU A 296 17.61 -11.18 25.95
C LEU A 296 16.97 -10.90 27.32
N PHE A 297 15.92 -10.07 27.36
CA PHE A 297 15.21 -9.69 28.58
C PHE A 297 14.14 -10.70 29.00
N SER A 298 14.50 -11.99 29.06
CA SER A 298 13.56 -13.05 29.43
C SER A 298 13.70 -13.49 30.90
N ASN A 299 12.59 -13.97 31.49
CA ASN A 299 12.54 -14.63 32.81
C ASN A 299 13.51 -15.83 32.89
N ARG A 300 13.80 -16.49 31.74
CA ARG A 300 14.81 -17.54 31.65
C ARG A 300 16.23 -16.97 31.79
N SER A 301 16.53 -15.83 31.15
CA SER A 301 17.81 -15.13 31.26
C SER A 301 18.08 -14.71 32.71
N ALA A 302 17.10 -14.06 33.36
CA ALA A 302 17.18 -13.66 34.78
C ALA A 302 17.51 -14.86 35.68
N LYS A 303 16.70 -15.93 35.59
CA LYS A 303 16.90 -17.15 36.41
C LYS A 303 18.22 -17.86 36.12
N ALA A 304 18.73 -17.82 34.89
CA ALA A 304 20.03 -18.41 34.56
C ALA A 304 21.18 -17.62 35.21
N ILE A 305 21.14 -16.28 35.19
CA ILE A 305 22.13 -15.42 35.85
C ILE A 305 22.12 -15.69 37.37
N LEU A 306 20.95 -15.66 38.01
CA LEU A 306 20.83 -15.91 39.44
C LEU A 306 21.30 -17.31 39.83
N TYR A 307 20.91 -18.35 39.09
CA TYR A 307 21.34 -19.72 39.37
C TYR A 307 22.85 -19.90 39.22
N CYS A 308 23.47 -19.31 38.18
CA CYS A 308 24.92 -19.39 38.01
C CYS A 308 25.67 -18.62 39.10
N TYR A 309 25.10 -17.54 39.64
CA TYR A 309 25.62 -16.84 40.82
C TYR A 309 25.49 -17.68 42.10
N GLU A 310 24.32 -18.26 42.38
CA GLU A 310 24.09 -19.17 43.52
C GLU A 310 24.98 -20.43 43.50
N LYS A 311 25.50 -20.82 42.33
CA LYS A 311 26.48 -21.91 42.17
C LYS A 311 27.94 -21.48 42.20
N GLY A 312 28.25 -20.18 42.32
CA GLY A 312 29.61 -19.66 42.25
C GLY A 312 30.26 -19.80 40.86
N TRP A 313 29.46 -19.97 39.82
CA TRP A 313 29.92 -19.97 38.42
C TRP A 313 30.03 -18.54 37.88
N LEU A 314 29.12 -17.65 38.28
CA LEU A 314 29.25 -16.20 38.11
C LEU A 314 29.64 -15.57 39.45
N ASN A 315 30.90 -15.13 39.57
CA ASN A 315 31.43 -14.50 40.78
C ASN A 315 31.42 -12.97 40.65
N ASP A 316 30.22 -12.41 40.48
CA ASP A 316 29.99 -10.99 40.21
C ASP A 316 28.76 -10.52 41.01
N SER A 317 28.98 -9.60 41.95
CA SER A 317 27.96 -9.15 42.90
C SER A 317 26.80 -8.39 42.26
N VAL A 318 26.91 -8.00 40.99
CA VAL A 318 25.82 -7.36 40.23
C VAL A 318 24.80 -8.40 39.74
N CYS A 319 25.12 -9.69 39.71
CA CYS A 319 24.25 -10.74 39.16
C CYS A 319 22.83 -10.81 39.77
N PRO A 320 22.63 -10.71 41.11
CA PRO A 320 21.29 -10.68 41.69
C PRO A 320 20.48 -9.45 41.25
N LEU A 321 21.10 -8.28 41.20
CA LEU A 321 20.47 -7.05 40.71
C LEU A 321 20.10 -7.17 39.23
N ALA A 322 21.03 -7.63 38.40
CA ALA A 322 20.80 -7.89 36.98
C ALA A 322 19.63 -8.84 36.72
N SER A 323 19.54 -9.94 37.48
CA SER A 323 18.41 -10.87 37.45
C SER A 323 17.09 -10.16 37.75
N SER A 324 17.03 -9.36 38.82
CA SER A 324 15.83 -8.60 39.19
C SER A 324 15.42 -7.60 38.10
N CYS A 325 16.36 -6.81 37.56
CA CYS A 325 16.10 -5.85 36.49
C CYS A 325 15.58 -6.53 35.21
N ILE A 326 16.19 -7.64 34.80
CA ILE A 326 15.74 -8.43 33.63
C ILE A 326 14.34 -9.01 33.88
N LYS A 327 14.05 -9.45 35.11
CA LYS A 327 12.73 -9.96 35.48
C LYS A 327 11.65 -8.87 35.45
N ILE A 328 11.92 -7.68 35.96
CA ILE A 328 10.98 -6.54 35.93
C ILE A 328 10.62 -6.20 34.47
N ILE A 329 11.61 -6.12 33.57
CA ILE A 329 11.39 -5.87 32.14
C ILE A 329 10.58 -7.02 31.48
N ASN A 330 10.86 -8.29 31.83
CA ASN A 330 10.09 -9.43 31.31
C ASN A 330 8.61 -9.33 31.71
N ASP A 331 8.33 -9.25 33.02
CA ASP A 331 6.97 -9.32 33.56
C ASP A 331 6.11 -8.15 33.08
N TRP A 332 6.72 -6.96 32.94
CA TRP A 332 6.10 -5.78 32.30
C TRP A 332 5.79 -6.01 30.82
N PHE A 333 6.73 -6.56 30.04
CA PHE A 333 6.52 -6.80 28.61
C PHE A 333 5.48 -7.91 28.36
N ASP A 334 5.47 -8.97 29.18
CA ASP A 334 4.43 -10.00 29.13
C ASP A 334 3.05 -9.40 29.45
N LEU A 335 2.94 -8.54 30.50
CA LEU A 335 1.69 -7.85 30.85
C LEU A 335 1.17 -6.91 29.75
N PHE A 336 2.05 -6.24 29.01
CA PHE A 336 1.67 -5.39 27.87
C PHE A 336 1.44 -6.15 26.54
N ASN A 337 1.57 -7.48 26.54
CA ASN A 337 1.48 -8.31 25.33
C ASN A 337 0.58 -9.55 25.51
N THR A 338 -0.31 -9.54 26.51
CA THR A 338 -1.30 -10.58 26.76
C THR A 338 -2.31 -10.68 25.61
N LYS A 339 -2.45 -11.88 25.03
CA LYS A 339 -3.29 -12.14 23.85
C LYS A 339 -4.59 -12.86 24.19
N LEU A 340 -4.59 -13.66 25.25
CA LEU A 340 -5.72 -14.45 25.75
C LEU A 340 -6.20 -13.94 27.12
N LYS A 341 -7.44 -14.27 27.52
CA LYS A 341 -7.93 -13.95 28.89
C LYS A 341 -7.01 -14.54 29.96
N PHE A 342 -6.63 -15.81 29.77
CA PHE A 342 -5.69 -16.54 30.62
C PHE A 342 -4.52 -17.05 29.77
N GLU A 343 -3.29 -16.82 30.22
CA GLU A 343 -2.05 -17.12 29.49
C GLU A 343 -1.23 -18.22 30.16
N LYS A 344 -0.73 -19.18 29.38
CA LYS A 344 0.06 -20.30 29.93
C LYS A 344 1.50 -19.85 30.21
N ASN A 345 1.82 -19.68 31.50
CA ASN A 345 3.14 -19.30 32.03
C ASN A 345 3.56 -17.84 31.75
N LYS A 346 2.61 -16.93 31.52
CA LYS A 346 2.82 -15.48 31.41
C LYS A 346 1.83 -14.76 32.34
N THR A 347 1.66 -13.44 32.18
CA THR A 347 0.67 -12.66 32.93
C THR A 347 -0.69 -12.69 32.22
N ASP A 348 -1.75 -13.01 32.98
CA ASP A 348 -3.14 -12.99 32.51
C ASP A 348 -3.62 -11.57 32.18
N ALA A 349 -4.79 -11.45 31.54
CA ALA A 349 -5.27 -10.18 30.99
C ALA A 349 -5.48 -9.09 32.06
N TYR A 350 -5.16 -7.85 31.71
CA TYR A 350 -5.15 -6.73 32.66
C TYR A 350 -6.56 -6.45 33.19
N GLY A 351 -6.77 -6.57 34.50
CA GLY A 351 -8.07 -6.50 35.17
C GLY A 351 -8.40 -7.71 36.04
N LEU A 352 -7.81 -8.88 35.75
CA LEU A 352 -8.11 -10.14 36.45
C LEU A 352 -7.37 -10.33 37.78
N ASP A 353 -6.20 -9.71 37.92
CA ASP A 353 -5.35 -9.75 39.13
C ASP A 353 -4.76 -8.36 39.32
N LEU A 354 -5.64 -7.37 39.58
CA LEU A 354 -5.28 -5.96 39.57
C LEU A 354 -4.20 -5.61 40.59
N ASP A 355 -4.15 -6.26 41.75
CA ASP A 355 -3.14 -5.97 42.78
C ASP A 355 -1.74 -6.33 42.27
N ARG A 356 -1.57 -7.55 41.74
CA ARG A 356 -0.29 -7.98 41.15
C ARG A 356 0.04 -7.26 39.86
N GLN A 357 -0.96 -6.97 39.01
CA GLN A 357 -0.75 -6.27 37.74
C GLN A 357 -0.37 -4.81 37.98
N ASN A 358 -0.97 -4.11 38.95
CA ASN A 358 -0.53 -2.78 39.37
C ASN A 358 0.85 -2.82 40.04
N ALA A 359 1.19 -3.87 40.79
CA ALA A 359 2.55 -4.05 41.32
C ALA A 359 3.59 -4.14 40.18
N ILE A 360 3.35 -4.95 39.15
CA ILE A 360 4.25 -5.02 37.96
C ILE A 360 4.41 -3.64 37.29
N LEU A 361 3.33 -2.85 37.17
CA LEU A 361 3.39 -1.48 36.64
C LEU A 361 4.15 -0.52 37.58
N HIS A 362 4.04 -0.68 38.89
CA HIS A 362 4.74 0.14 39.88
C HIS A 362 6.23 -0.20 39.92
N ASP A 363 6.59 -1.48 40.02
CA ASP A 363 7.98 -1.99 40.03
C ASP A 363 8.74 -1.49 38.80
N MET A 364 8.14 -1.58 37.61
CA MET A 364 8.72 -1.03 36.37
C MET A 364 8.80 0.49 36.40
N SER A 365 7.86 1.18 37.05
CA SER A 365 7.86 2.65 37.11
C SER A 365 8.97 3.18 38.03
N GLU A 366 9.18 2.59 39.21
CA GLU A 366 10.28 2.99 40.09
C GLU A 366 11.64 2.60 39.47
N PHE A 367 11.78 1.36 38.98
CA PHE A 367 12.97 0.92 38.21
C PHE A 367 13.35 1.91 37.09
N ILE A 368 12.37 2.42 36.35
CA ILE A 368 12.61 3.38 35.26
C ILE A 368 12.92 4.80 35.77
N LYS A 369 12.41 5.23 36.93
CA LYS A 369 12.76 6.52 37.57
C LYS A 369 14.19 6.54 38.09
N ASP A 370 14.68 5.41 38.59
CA ASP A 370 16.01 5.31 39.20
C ASP A 370 17.10 4.99 38.16
N LEU A 371 16.79 4.16 37.17
CA LEU A 371 17.67 3.79 36.06
C LEU A 371 18.29 5.01 35.35
N ARG A 372 19.60 5.03 35.19
CA ARG A 372 20.32 5.94 34.26
C ARG A 372 21.01 5.14 33.15
N VAL A 373 21.13 5.77 31.98
CA VAL A 373 21.63 5.15 30.74
C VAL A 373 22.85 5.92 30.27
N GLY A 374 24.03 5.31 30.35
CA GLY A 374 25.30 5.98 30.05
C GLY A 374 25.43 7.32 30.80
N ASN A 375 25.84 8.36 30.07
CA ASN A 375 26.06 9.70 30.64
C ASN A 375 24.77 10.55 30.82
N HIS A 376 23.57 9.99 30.58
CA HIS A 376 22.33 10.75 30.71
C HIS A 376 21.88 10.90 32.17
N LYS A 377 21.98 12.13 32.70
CA LYS A 377 21.52 12.47 34.07
C LYS A 377 19.99 12.50 34.22
N ASN A 378 19.28 12.76 33.13
CA ASN A 378 17.82 12.87 33.06
C ASN A 378 17.24 11.68 32.28
N LEU A 379 15.98 11.33 32.55
CA LEU A 379 15.27 10.27 31.83
C LEU A 379 15.23 10.54 30.32
N ILE A 380 15.56 9.51 29.53
CA ILE A 380 15.47 9.57 28.06
C ILE A 380 14.04 9.30 27.58
N ASP A 381 13.75 9.59 26.30
CA ASP A 381 12.39 9.47 25.75
C ASP A 381 11.80 8.05 25.87
N CYS A 382 12.64 7.00 25.79
CA CYS A 382 12.22 5.61 26.01
C CYS A 382 11.71 5.39 27.46
N GLN A 383 12.41 5.92 28.45
CA GLN A 383 12.01 5.81 29.87
C GLN A 383 10.67 6.50 30.11
N LYS A 384 10.51 7.71 29.57
CA LYS A 384 9.24 8.47 29.65
C LYS A 384 8.09 7.76 28.94
N GLY A 385 8.34 7.12 27.79
CA GLY A 385 7.34 6.36 27.06
C GLY A 385 6.80 5.16 27.86
N ILE A 386 7.66 4.50 28.64
CA ILE A 386 7.26 3.43 29.56
C ILE A 386 6.38 3.99 30.69
N LEU A 387 6.78 5.10 31.31
CA LEU A 387 5.99 5.75 32.37
C LEU A 387 4.60 6.21 31.85
N ARG A 388 4.54 6.84 30.66
CA ARG A 388 3.26 7.16 29.98
C ARG A 388 2.40 5.91 29.85
N ASN A 389 2.94 4.82 29.31
CA ASN A 389 2.17 3.60 29.07
C ASN A 389 1.62 2.99 30.36
N ASN A 390 2.39 2.99 31.44
CA ASN A 390 1.96 2.46 32.74
C ASN A 390 0.77 3.26 33.31
N ALA A 391 0.85 4.60 33.29
CA ALA A 391 -0.25 5.47 33.68
C ALA A 391 -1.47 5.31 32.76
N SER A 392 -1.24 5.30 31.45
CA SER A 392 -2.26 5.19 30.41
C SER A 392 -3.04 3.87 30.44
N LEU A 393 -2.39 2.73 30.72
CA LEU A 393 -3.06 1.43 30.88
C LEU A 393 -3.98 1.42 32.10
N LYS A 394 -3.49 1.94 33.23
CA LYS A 394 -4.26 2.03 34.48
C LYS A 394 -5.46 2.97 34.31
N SER A 395 -5.23 4.16 33.74
CA SER A 395 -6.27 5.15 33.50
C SER A 395 -7.32 4.64 32.51
N LEU A 396 -6.90 4.05 31.38
CA LEU A 396 -7.81 3.48 30.38
C LEU A 396 -8.71 2.40 30.98
N PHE A 397 -8.18 1.49 31.80
CA PHE A 397 -8.99 0.45 32.42
C PHE A 397 -10.04 1.03 33.38
N THR A 398 -9.65 1.97 34.25
CA THR A 398 -10.58 2.65 35.17
C THR A 398 -11.63 3.48 34.41
N TYR A 399 -11.23 4.24 33.40
CA TYR A 399 -12.14 4.99 32.52
C TYR A 399 -13.14 4.05 31.84
N LEU A 400 -12.67 3.01 31.16
CA LEU A 400 -13.54 2.08 30.46
C LEU A 400 -14.52 1.39 31.41
N LYS A 401 -14.03 0.92 32.56
CA LYS A 401 -14.86 0.26 33.57
C LYS A 401 -15.94 1.19 34.11
N ASN A 402 -15.63 2.47 34.36
CA ASN A 402 -16.58 3.44 34.89
C ASN A 402 -17.60 3.93 33.82
N THR A 403 -17.18 4.05 32.55
CA THR A 403 -18.01 4.64 31.48
C THR A 403 -18.83 3.61 30.69
N TYR A 404 -18.38 2.36 30.60
CA TYR A 404 -19.00 1.33 29.74
C TYR A 404 -19.43 0.04 30.46
N SER A 405 -19.22 -0.08 31.78
CA SER A 405 -19.90 -1.12 32.57
C SER A 405 -21.35 -0.71 32.86
N THR A 406 -22.21 -1.70 33.03
CA THR A 406 -23.64 -1.55 33.37
C THR A 406 -24.04 -2.65 34.36
N GLU A 407 -25.21 -2.54 34.99
CA GLU A 407 -25.73 -3.56 35.91
C GLU A 407 -25.80 -4.98 35.31
N ASN A 408 -25.87 -5.10 33.97
CA ASN A 408 -25.96 -6.36 33.23
C ASN A 408 -24.65 -6.77 32.52
N PHE A 409 -23.59 -5.95 32.56
CA PHE A 409 -22.32 -6.22 31.88
C PHE A 409 -21.17 -5.41 32.51
N GLU A 410 -20.19 -6.09 33.11
CA GLU A 410 -19.01 -5.47 33.71
C GLU A 410 -17.75 -5.72 32.84
N ILE A 411 -16.89 -4.71 32.71
CA ILE A 411 -15.57 -4.89 32.09
C ILE A 411 -14.62 -5.54 33.10
N GLU A 412 -14.47 -6.86 32.98
CA GLU A 412 -13.54 -7.66 33.76
C GLU A 412 -12.07 -7.43 33.38
N TYR A 413 -11.73 -7.31 32.08
CA TYR A 413 -10.34 -7.32 31.61
C TYR A 413 -10.11 -6.61 30.25
N LEU A 414 -8.85 -6.30 29.98
CA LEU A 414 -8.33 -5.83 28.69
C LEU A 414 -7.23 -6.75 28.14
N LEU A 415 -7.27 -7.02 26.84
CA LEU A 415 -6.23 -7.74 26.11
C LEU A 415 -5.19 -6.75 25.60
N THR A 416 -4.11 -6.56 26.35
CA THR A 416 -3.10 -5.51 26.15
C THR A 416 -2.36 -5.59 24.82
N PHE A 417 -2.30 -6.76 24.16
CA PHE A 417 -1.81 -6.87 22.78
C PHE A 417 -2.63 -6.06 21.73
N ARG A 418 -3.77 -5.46 22.13
CA ARG A 418 -4.56 -4.52 21.32
C ARG A 418 -4.04 -3.07 21.38
N LEU A 419 -3.15 -2.76 22.31
CA LEU A 419 -2.55 -1.44 22.57
C LEU A 419 -1.09 -1.33 22.02
N ASN A 420 -0.76 -2.11 20.99
CA ASN A 420 0.53 -2.09 20.28
C ASN A 420 0.32 -1.92 18.75
N GLN A 421 1.38 -1.58 18.01
CA GLN A 421 1.33 -1.34 16.56
C GLN A 421 1.81 -2.51 15.70
N ASP A 422 2.01 -3.71 16.28
CA ASP A 422 2.37 -4.96 15.57
C ASP A 422 1.43 -5.20 14.35
N ILE A 423 0.18 -4.73 14.43
CA ILE A 423 -0.82 -4.79 13.36
C ILE A 423 -0.46 -4.00 12.09
N LEU A 424 0.29 -2.91 12.21
CA LEU A 424 0.80 -2.11 11.09
C LEU A 424 2.06 -2.73 10.48
N GLU A 425 2.98 -3.26 11.29
CA GLU A 425 4.16 -3.96 10.75
C GLU A 425 3.76 -5.23 9.99
N ASN A 426 2.69 -5.91 10.41
CA ASN A 426 2.05 -6.98 9.64
C ASN A 426 1.45 -6.48 8.31
N LEU A 427 0.77 -5.32 8.30
CA LEU A 427 0.29 -4.68 7.07
C LEU A 427 1.45 -4.31 6.14
N PHE A 428 2.49 -3.66 6.65
CA PHE A 428 3.65 -3.24 5.87
C PHE A 428 4.37 -4.46 5.28
N SER A 429 4.55 -5.53 6.06
CA SER A 429 5.13 -6.79 5.58
C SER A 429 4.28 -7.42 4.46
N TYR A 430 2.96 -7.42 4.58
CA TYR A 430 2.05 -7.86 3.51
C TYR A 430 2.17 -6.99 2.24
N LEU A 431 2.18 -5.66 2.37
CA LEU A 431 2.31 -4.73 1.24
C LEU A 431 3.67 -4.83 0.53
N ARG A 432 4.75 -5.15 1.26
CA ARG A 432 6.06 -5.49 0.68
C ARG A 432 5.96 -6.82 -0.08
N ALA A 433 5.48 -7.88 0.58
CA ALA A 433 5.36 -9.24 0.02
C ALA A 433 4.50 -9.33 -1.25
N MET A 434 3.45 -8.51 -1.38
CA MET A 434 2.65 -8.39 -2.61
C MET A 434 3.46 -8.08 -3.88
N GLY A 435 4.66 -7.49 -3.74
CA GLY A 435 5.57 -7.19 -4.85
C GLY A 435 6.49 -8.34 -5.26
N ALA A 436 6.51 -9.45 -4.52
CA ALA A 436 7.55 -10.49 -4.59
C ALA A 436 8.97 -9.87 -4.51
N ALA A 437 9.72 -9.82 -5.61
CA ALA A 437 11.05 -9.21 -5.66
C ALA A 437 11.02 -7.66 -5.65
N HIS A 438 9.85 -7.03 -5.82
CA HIS A 438 9.68 -5.57 -5.69
C HIS A 438 9.15 -5.22 -4.29
N ASP A 439 9.95 -5.58 -3.28
CA ASP A 439 9.68 -5.42 -1.85
C ASP A 439 9.66 -3.95 -1.39
N HIS A 440 10.36 -3.05 -2.09
CA HIS A 440 10.39 -1.61 -1.82
C HIS A 440 9.43 -0.85 -2.75
N PRO A 441 8.12 -0.71 -2.42
CA PRO A 441 7.11 -0.14 -3.30
C PRO A 441 7.33 1.35 -3.60
N SER A 442 6.87 1.78 -4.78
CA SER A 442 6.60 3.19 -5.05
C SER A 442 5.32 3.68 -4.33
N ALA A 443 5.06 4.99 -4.35
CA ALA A 443 3.80 5.54 -3.88
C ALA A 443 2.58 4.95 -4.64
N LEU A 444 2.67 4.86 -5.98
CA LEU A 444 1.62 4.26 -6.80
C LEU A 444 1.45 2.75 -6.54
N ASP A 445 2.52 2.04 -6.16
CA ASP A 445 2.42 0.67 -5.67
C ASP A 445 1.59 0.60 -4.38
N ILE A 446 1.91 1.42 -3.36
CA ILE A 446 1.15 1.42 -2.10
C ILE A 446 -0.34 1.67 -2.34
N LYS A 447 -0.71 2.70 -3.12
CA LYS A 447 -2.10 2.97 -3.53
C LYS A 447 -2.78 1.73 -4.14
N ASN A 448 -2.07 0.98 -4.98
CA ASN A 448 -2.63 -0.22 -5.63
C ASN A 448 -2.66 -1.45 -4.73
N ARG A 449 -1.62 -1.67 -3.92
CA ARG A 449 -1.49 -2.82 -2.99
C ARG A 449 -2.44 -2.67 -1.82
N LEU A 450 -2.56 -1.47 -1.22
CA LEU A 450 -3.53 -1.15 -0.16
C LEU A 450 -4.98 -1.32 -0.63
N ARG A 451 -5.30 -0.87 -1.86
CA ARG A 451 -6.60 -1.12 -2.50
C ARG A 451 -6.88 -2.62 -2.68
N LEU A 452 -5.89 -3.42 -3.11
CA LEU A 452 -6.05 -4.87 -3.23
C LEU A 452 -6.13 -5.60 -1.88
N TYR A 453 -5.48 -5.07 -0.84
CA TYR A 453 -5.54 -5.59 0.53
C TYR A 453 -6.95 -5.43 1.10
N ILE A 454 -7.51 -4.21 1.07
CA ILE A 454 -8.86 -3.89 1.60
C ILE A 454 -9.98 -4.63 0.85
N LEU A 455 -9.78 -4.98 -0.42
CA LEU A 455 -10.73 -5.79 -1.21
C LEU A 455 -10.49 -7.31 -1.11
N GLY A 456 -9.45 -7.74 -0.40
CA GLY A 456 -9.12 -9.15 -0.23
C GLY A 456 -9.77 -9.73 1.02
N LYS A 457 -10.98 -10.29 0.90
CA LYS A 457 -11.80 -10.84 2.01
C LYS A 457 -11.07 -11.86 2.90
N TYR A 458 -10.03 -12.50 2.37
CA TYR A 458 -9.19 -13.52 3.02
C TYR A 458 -7.68 -13.20 2.98
N SER A 459 -7.29 -11.92 2.83
CA SER A 459 -5.87 -11.52 2.70
C SER A 459 -4.99 -11.94 3.90
N THR A 460 -5.60 -12.07 5.08
CA THR A 460 -4.98 -12.51 6.34
C THR A 460 -4.49 -13.96 6.34
N ASN A 461 -5.19 -14.84 5.63
CA ASN A 461 -5.13 -16.29 5.84
C ASN A 461 -3.93 -16.99 5.17
N LEU A 462 -3.03 -16.25 4.52
CA LEU A 462 -2.05 -16.83 3.59
C LEU A 462 -0.58 -16.43 3.83
N PHE A 463 -0.31 -15.49 4.75
CA PHE A 463 1.03 -14.95 5.02
C PHE A 463 1.34 -14.78 6.52
N SER A 464 0.80 -15.66 7.36
CA SER A 464 1.07 -15.70 8.81
C SER A 464 2.51 -16.09 9.19
N LEU A 465 3.33 -16.49 8.20
CA LEU A 465 4.74 -16.87 8.35
C LEU A 465 5.65 -15.61 8.47
N GLY A 466 5.55 -14.89 9.60
CA GLY A 466 6.45 -13.75 9.85
C GLY A 466 6.25 -12.92 11.12
N THR A 467 5.30 -13.25 12.01
CA THR A 467 5.02 -12.40 13.18
C THR A 467 6.20 -12.36 14.17
N ASN A 468 6.55 -11.15 14.64
CA ASN A 468 7.62 -10.96 15.64
C ASN A 468 7.28 -11.57 17.00
N THR A 469 5.99 -11.64 17.33
CA THR A 469 5.44 -12.34 18.50
C THR A 469 4.86 -13.70 18.07
N GLU A 470 4.80 -14.67 18.99
CA GLU A 470 4.30 -16.02 18.69
C GLU A 470 2.87 -15.96 18.10
N ALA A 471 2.67 -16.62 16.97
CA ALA A 471 1.40 -16.62 16.25
C ALA A 471 0.36 -17.44 17.03
N VAL A 472 -0.77 -16.81 17.33
CA VAL A 472 -1.97 -17.44 17.89
C VAL A 472 -3.08 -17.30 16.84
N GLU A 473 -3.98 -18.26 16.76
CA GLU A 473 -5.00 -18.39 15.71
C GLU A 473 -6.13 -17.34 15.76
N SER A 474 -5.94 -16.26 16.53
CA SER A 474 -6.79 -15.07 16.53
C SER A 474 -6.58 -14.22 15.27
N GLU A 475 -7.03 -14.74 14.12
CA GLU A 475 -7.08 -14.01 12.85
C GLU A 475 -7.97 -12.76 12.97
N GLU A 476 -7.39 -11.62 13.35
CA GLU A 476 -8.04 -10.31 13.26
C GLU A 476 -8.33 -10.01 11.78
N LYS A 477 -9.58 -10.21 11.38
CA LYS A 477 -10.07 -9.99 10.01
C LYS A 477 -10.46 -8.52 9.81
N PHE A 478 -10.70 -8.15 8.56
CA PHE A 478 -11.41 -6.88 8.29
C PHE A 478 -12.80 -6.91 8.92
N ILE A 479 -13.40 -5.72 9.08
CA ILE A 479 -14.84 -5.63 9.21
C ILE A 479 -15.46 -6.26 7.96
N GLN A 480 -16.18 -7.37 8.14
CA GLN A 480 -16.96 -8.00 7.08
C GLN A 480 -18.42 -7.54 7.21
N VAL A 481 -18.95 -7.09 6.09
CA VAL A 481 -20.38 -6.82 5.86
C VAL A 481 -20.80 -7.70 4.68
N ASP A 482 -22.08 -8.03 4.56
CA ASP A 482 -22.59 -8.90 3.50
C ASP A 482 -22.10 -8.49 2.10
N ASP A 483 -21.81 -9.48 1.25
CA ASP A 483 -21.25 -9.20 -0.08
C ASP A 483 -22.18 -8.32 -0.93
N GLU A 484 -23.49 -8.35 -0.71
CA GLU A 484 -24.45 -7.40 -1.32
C GLU A 484 -24.26 -5.96 -0.84
N ILE A 485 -24.01 -5.71 0.44
CA ILE A 485 -23.88 -4.34 0.95
C ILE A 485 -22.48 -3.80 0.65
N MET A 486 -21.45 -4.65 0.75
CA MET A 486 -20.12 -4.37 0.19
C MET A 486 -20.20 -4.04 -1.29
N THR A 487 -21.05 -4.74 -2.05
CA THR A 487 -21.34 -4.40 -3.45
C THR A 487 -21.92 -3.01 -3.55
N ARG A 488 -22.97 -2.69 -2.77
CA ARG A 488 -23.66 -1.41 -2.91
C ARG A 488 -22.73 -0.22 -2.60
N ILE A 489 -21.97 -0.31 -1.50
CA ILE A 489 -21.00 0.72 -1.07
C ILE A 489 -19.93 0.98 -2.15
N PHE A 490 -19.46 -0.06 -2.84
CA PHE A 490 -18.36 0.03 -3.79
C PHE A 490 -18.78 0.22 -5.26
N PHE A 491 -19.98 -0.23 -5.64
CA PHE A 491 -20.36 -0.39 -7.05
C PHE A 491 -21.79 0.07 -7.39
N ASP A 492 -22.64 0.52 -6.45
CA ASP A 492 -23.99 1.00 -6.79
C ASP A 492 -23.99 2.37 -7.47
N GLY A 493 -23.85 2.31 -8.79
CA GLY A 493 -23.98 3.44 -9.70
C GLY A 493 -24.03 2.99 -11.17
N THR A 494 -24.28 1.71 -11.43
CA THR A 494 -24.09 1.08 -12.75
C THR A 494 -25.37 0.67 -13.47
N ASP A 495 -26.51 0.59 -12.78
CA ASP A 495 -27.78 0.09 -13.34
C ASP A 495 -28.88 1.17 -13.37
N LYS A 496 -28.48 2.42 -13.65
CA LYS A 496 -29.39 3.55 -13.98
C LYS A 496 -29.35 4.02 -15.44
N ASN A 497 -28.67 3.30 -16.33
CA ASN A 497 -28.62 3.58 -17.77
C ASN A 497 -28.78 2.28 -18.57
N ASN A 498 -30.02 1.82 -18.68
CA ASN A 498 -30.64 1.06 -19.78
C ASN A 498 -31.96 0.48 -19.24
N ASP A 499 -33.07 0.79 -19.91
CA ASP A 499 -34.43 0.62 -19.37
C ASP A 499 -35.00 -0.82 -19.45
N ASP A 500 -36.26 -0.95 -19.05
CA ASP A 500 -37.13 -2.14 -19.11
C ASP A 500 -36.77 -3.36 -18.24
N ILE A 501 -36.99 -3.22 -16.92
CA ILE A 501 -37.53 -4.33 -16.09
C ILE A 501 -38.66 -3.80 -15.21
N THR A 502 -39.88 -4.32 -15.40
CA THR A 502 -41.01 -4.12 -14.49
C THR A 502 -40.80 -4.93 -13.20
N VAL A 503 -40.67 -4.24 -12.07
CA VAL A 503 -40.52 -4.88 -10.76
C VAL A 503 -41.90 -5.18 -10.17
N SER A 504 -42.35 -6.43 -10.31
CA SER A 504 -43.54 -6.93 -9.61
C SER A 504 -43.23 -7.19 -8.13
N THR A 505 -43.51 -6.21 -7.27
CA THR A 505 -43.31 -6.31 -5.82
C THR A 505 -44.42 -7.13 -5.15
N ASN A 506 -44.21 -8.43 -4.98
CA ASN A 506 -44.98 -9.25 -4.03
C ASN A 506 -44.16 -9.45 -2.76
N ILE A 507 -44.46 -8.67 -1.72
CA ILE A 507 -44.02 -8.91 -0.34
C ILE A 507 -45.29 -9.10 0.48
N ASN A 508 -45.59 -10.34 0.87
CA ASN A 508 -46.62 -10.60 1.87
C ASN A 508 -46.12 -10.09 3.22
N ILE A 509 -46.89 -9.19 3.84
CA ILE A 509 -46.82 -8.91 5.27
C ILE A 509 -48.19 -9.24 5.83
N GLU A 510 -48.30 -10.35 6.54
CA GLU A 510 -49.48 -10.68 7.33
C GLU A 510 -49.36 -9.98 8.69
N SER A 511 -50.24 -9.01 8.93
CA SER A 511 -50.49 -8.45 10.27
C SER A 511 -51.93 -7.95 10.32
N GLU A 512 -52.82 -8.78 10.87
CA GLU A 512 -54.20 -8.40 11.14
C GLU A 512 -54.25 -7.33 12.24
N MET A 513 -54.98 -6.25 12.02
CA MET A 513 -56.06 -5.77 12.91
C MET A 513 -56.82 -4.59 12.26
N GLU A 514 -58.11 -4.51 12.58
CA GLU A 514 -59.13 -3.61 12.01
C GLU A 514 -58.87 -2.13 12.40
N VAL A 515 -59.47 -1.09 11.79
CA VAL A 515 -60.91 -0.70 11.78
C VAL A 515 -61.13 0.48 10.79
N GLU A 516 -62.35 0.61 10.22
CA GLU A 516 -62.98 1.78 9.53
C GLU A 516 -62.15 2.60 8.50
N SER A 517 -62.40 2.59 7.18
CA SER A 517 -63.62 2.88 6.38
C SER A 517 -63.91 4.37 6.12
N GLU A 518 -63.78 4.82 4.87
CA GLU A 518 -64.78 5.67 4.19
C GLU A 518 -64.63 5.61 2.66
N GLN A 519 -65.60 6.15 1.92
CA GLN A 519 -65.79 5.95 0.48
C GLN A 519 -65.36 7.16 -0.36
N THR A 520 -64.98 6.94 -1.63
CA THR A 520 -65.44 7.78 -2.75
C THR A 520 -65.21 7.10 -4.10
N GLU A 521 -66.09 7.40 -5.06
CA GLU A 521 -66.09 6.88 -6.44
C GLU A 521 -65.26 7.78 -7.37
N PHE A 522 -64.83 7.29 -8.55
CA PHE A 522 -65.37 7.82 -9.82
C PHE A 522 -64.94 7.04 -11.09
N ASP A 523 -65.88 6.99 -12.03
CA ASP A 523 -65.83 6.62 -13.45
C ASP A 523 -64.86 7.49 -14.32
N THR A 524 -64.55 7.25 -15.61
CA THR A 524 -65.05 6.29 -16.64
C THR A 524 -64.06 6.04 -17.81
N ASN A 525 -64.31 4.97 -18.57
CA ASN A 525 -64.12 4.74 -20.03
C ASN A 525 -63.35 5.74 -20.92
N THR A 526 -62.54 5.21 -21.86
CA THR A 526 -62.93 5.11 -23.29
C THR A 526 -62.03 4.17 -24.12
N GLN A 527 -62.57 3.58 -25.19
CA GLN A 527 -61.84 2.78 -26.20
C GLN A 527 -61.32 3.64 -27.35
N GLU A 528 -60.29 3.13 -28.05
CA GLU A 528 -60.43 2.89 -29.50
C GLU A 528 -59.52 1.72 -29.96
N THR A 529 -59.81 1.16 -31.14
CA THR A 529 -59.20 -0.09 -31.66
C THR A 529 -58.76 0.07 -33.11
N ILE A 530 -57.87 -0.82 -33.59
CA ILE A 530 -57.93 -1.46 -34.92
C ILE A 530 -56.83 -2.55 -35.04
N ASP A 531 -57.21 -3.70 -35.59
CA ASP A 531 -56.33 -4.84 -35.92
C ASP A 531 -55.66 -4.69 -37.30
N LEU A 532 -54.59 -5.47 -37.55
CA LEU A 532 -54.54 -6.42 -38.69
C LEU A 532 -53.37 -7.42 -38.55
N THR A 533 -53.47 -8.56 -39.23
CA THR A 533 -52.71 -9.80 -38.92
C THR A 533 -52.07 -10.47 -40.16
N LEU A 534 -51.42 -11.64 -39.93
CA LEU A 534 -50.86 -12.65 -40.87
C LEU A 534 -49.33 -12.59 -41.11
N GLN A 535 -48.64 -13.69 -41.45
CA GLN A 535 -48.55 -15.07 -40.90
C GLN A 535 -47.35 -15.80 -41.59
N ASN A 536 -47.04 -17.06 -41.25
CA ASN A 536 -45.75 -17.71 -41.55
C ASN A 536 -45.76 -18.86 -42.61
N SER A 537 -44.59 -19.03 -43.27
CA SER A 537 -43.86 -20.28 -43.59
C SER A 537 -44.27 -21.33 -44.67
N SER A 538 -43.33 -21.55 -45.63
CA SER A 538 -42.65 -22.83 -46.00
C SER A 538 -43.20 -23.90 -47.00
N SER A 539 -42.32 -24.34 -47.95
CA SER A 539 -42.13 -25.70 -48.55
C SER A 539 -40.95 -25.63 -49.60
N VAL A 540 -39.94 -26.53 -49.75
CA VAL A 540 -39.84 -27.99 -50.10
C VAL A 540 -40.05 -28.27 -51.62
N SER A 541 -39.19 -28.94 -52.43
CA SER A 541 -37.80 -29.53 -52.39
C SER A 541 -37.21 -29.59 -53.85
N ASN A 542 -36.29 -30.42 -54.42
CA ASN A 542 -35.54 -31.68 -54.12
C ASN A 542 -34.42 -31.98 -55.21
N VAL A 543 -33.60 -33.07 -55.06
CA VAL A 543 -32.87 -33.87 -56.13
C VAL A 543 -31.71 -33.19 -56.94
N SER A 544 -30.53 -33.77 -57.31
CA SER A 544 -29.81 -35.05 -57.00
C SER A 544 -28.32 -35.11 -57.45
N ASN A 545 -27.49 -35.95 -56.79
CA ASN A 545 -26.36 -36.78 -57.27
C ASN A 545 -25.00 -36.21 -57.83
N SER A 546 -23.92 -36.45 -57.03
CA SER A 546 -22.82 -37.43 -57.30
C SER A 546 -21.36 -37.02 -57.67
N LEU A 547 -20.40 -37.67 -56.96
CA LEU A 547 -19.03 -38.13 -57.33
C LEU A 547 -17.79 -37.17 -57.39
N ILE A 548 -16.89 -37.38 -56.40
CA ILE A 548 -15.44 -37.73 -56.51
C ILE A 548 -14.33 -36.64 -56.78
N THR A 549 -13.54 -36.43 -55.71
CA THR A 549 -12.07 -36.22 -55.56
C THR A 549 -11.29 -34.98 -56.06
N ASP A 550 -10.36 -34.57 -55.18
CA ASP A 550 -8.97 -34.12 -55.38
C ASP A 550 -8.63 -32.69 -55.89
N ASP A 551 -8.38 -31.84 -54.87
CA ASP A 551 -7.11 -31.15 -54.58
C ASP A 551 -6.69 -29.79 -55.20
N PHE A 552 -6.22 -28.95 -54.26
CA PHE A 552 -5.35 -27.78 -54.32
C PHE A 552 -5.73 -26.44 -55.01
N HIS A 553 -5.57 -25.39 -54.19
CA HIS A 553 -5.28 -23.97 -54.49
C HIS A 553 -6.26 -23.15 -55.35
N GLN A 554 -7.08 -22.34 -54.66
CA GLN A 554 -7.60 -21.07 -55.15
C GLN A 554 -7.08 -19.88 -54.31
N GLU A 555 -7.04 -18.69 -54.93
CA GLU A 555 -6.58 -17.44 -54.34
C GLU A 555 -7.74 -16.65 -53.68
N HIS A 556 -7.47 -16.08 -52.49
CA HIS A 556 -8.19 -14.92 -51.90
C HIS A 556 -9.74 -15.03 -51.72
N PRO A 557 -10.39 -14.00 -51.16
CA PRO A 557 -9.98 -13.02 -50.14
C PRO A 557 -10.72 -13.23 -48.80
N LEU A 558 -10.42 -12.48 -47.73
CA LEU A 558 -11.46 -11.94 -46.83
C LEU A 558 -10.98 -10.88 -45.81
N LYS A 559 -11.97 -10.20 -45.23
CA LYS A 559 -11.91 -8.97 -44.43
C LYS A 559 -11.25 -9.11 -43.04
N LEU A 560 -10.36 -8.16 -42.76
CA LEU A 560 -10.28 -7.32 -41.55
C LEU A 560 -11.08 -7.77 -40.30
N SER A 561 -10.36 -8.03 -39.20
CA SER A 561 -10.89 -7.95 -37.82
C SER A 561 -9.86 -7.30 -36.89
N LEU A 562 -10.32 -6.54 -35.88
CA LEU A 562 -9.47 -5.67 -35.05
C LEU A 562 -8.66 -6.45 -33.99
N GLU A 563 -7.37 -6.13 -33.84
CA GLU A 563 -6.52 -6.57 -32.73
C GLU A 563 -5.85 -5.38 -32.00
N ASP A 564 -6.67 -4.50 -31.42
CA ASP A 564 -6.22 -3.49 -30.44
C ASP A 564 -5.77 -4.17 -29.12
N ASN A 565 -4.54 -4.72 -29.06
CA ASN A 565 -3.86 -5.07 -27.79
C ASN A 565 -2.31 -5.15 -27.85
N VAL A 566 -1.67 -5.19 -29.03
CA VAL A 566 -0.22 -5.49 -29.13
C VAL A 566 0.70 -4.28 -28.85
N GLU A 567 0.22 -3.05 -29.01
CA GLU A 567 1.07 -1.84 -28.94
C GLU A 567 1.70 -1.52 -27.56
N ASP A 568 1.13 -2.03 -26.45
CA ASP A 568 1.53 -1.63 -25.08
C ASP A 568 2.67 -2.51 -24.50
N GLU A 569 3.02 -3.63 -25.14
CA GLU A 569 4.05 -4.59 -24.67
C GLU A 569 5.43 -4.31 -25.26
N PHE A 570 5.51 -3.94 -26.56
CA PHE A 570 6.77 -3.56 -27.23
C PHE A 570 7.43 -2.30 -26.64
N LEU A 571 6.61 -1.40 -26.08
CA LEU A 571 7.08 -0.20 -25.36
C LEU A 571 7.63 -0.49 -23.96
N TYR A 572 7.51 -1.73 -23.47
CA TYR A 572 8.20 -2.24 -22.29
C TYR A 572 9.52 -2.92 -22.69
N SER A 573 9.47 -3.84 -23.68
CA SER A 573 10.65 -4.60 -24.10
C SER A 573 11.79 -3.75 -24.65
N LEU A 574 11.50 -2.61 -25.30
CA LEU A 574 12.53 -1.72 -25.85
C LEU A 574 13.34 -0.94 -24.78
N PHE A 575 13.03 -1.10 -23.49
CA PHE A 575 13.64 -0.35 -22.39
C PHE A 575 13.96 -1.20 -21.14
N GLU A 576 14.02 -2.53 -21.24
CA GLU A 576 14.45 -3.42 -20.14
C GLU A 576 15.92 -3.90 -20.25
N ASP A 577 16.51 -3.96 -21.46
CA ASP A 577 17.81 -4.62 -21.68
C ASP A 577 19.04 -3.88 -21.11
N ASP A 578 18.97 -2.56 -20.87
CA ASP A 578 20.09 -1.79 -20.28
C ASP A 578 20.51 -2.30 -18.89
N ASN A 579 19.62 -2.96 -18.15
CA ASN A 579 19.92 -3.54 -16.83
C ASN A 579 20.74 -4.85 -16.88
N LYS A 580 21.06 -5.40 -18.07
CA LYS A 580 21.95 -6.57 -18.20
C LYS A 580 23.43 -6.20 -18.29
N PHE A 581 23.77 -4.98 -18.73
CA PHE A 581 25.15 -4.57 -19.01
C PHE A 581 26.00 -4.26 -17.76
N LEU A 582 25.45 -4.38 -16.55
CA LEU A 582 26.12 -4.07 -15.29
C LEU A 582 26.57 -5.29 -14.47
N ASN A 583 26.36 -6.52 -14.94
CA ASN A 583 26.58 -7.74 -14.14
C ASN A 583 27.32 -8.89 -14.85
N ASN A 584 27.96 -8.66 -16.00
CA ASN A 584 28.77 -9.67 -16.70
C ASN A 584 29.98 -9.04 -17.39
N CYS A 585 31.12 -9.00 -16.69
CA CYS A 585 32.49 -8.95 -17.22
C CYS A 585 33.47 -9.15 -16.04
N GLY A 586 33.66 -10.40 -15.66
CA GLY A 586 34.90 -10.85 -15.02
C GLY A 586 35.72 -11.58 -16.07
N ASP A 587 37.03 -11.33 -16.09
CA ASP A 587 38.09 -12.04 -16.82
C ASP A 587 37.84 -12.45 -18.28
N GLU A 588 38.43 -11.71 -19.22
CA GLU A 588 39.58 -12.24 -20.00
C GLU A 588 40.30 -11.12 -20.79
N ASN A 589 41.58 -11.35 -21.10
CA ASN A 589 42.53 -10.30 -21.50
C ASN A 589 42.36 -9.83 -22.96
N CYS A 590 42.53 -8.52 -23.18
CA CYS A 590 43.32 -8.02 -24.31
C CYS A 590 43.90 -6.63 -24.00
N ASP A 591 45.21 -6.48 -24.13
CA ASP A 591 45.93 -5.24 -23.88
C ASP A 591 45.72 -4.20 -24.99
N ASN A 592 45.75 -2.92 -24.65
CA ASN A 592 46.75 -1.95 -25.10
C ASN A 592 46.53 -0.61 -24.36
N ASP A 593 47.63 0.10 -24.08
CA ASP A 593 47.61 1.35 -23.33
C ASP A 593 47.03 2.53 -24.13
N ASP A 594 46.40 3.47 -23.41
CA ASP A 594 46.85 4.87 -23.51
C ASP A 594 46.54 5.63 -22.21
N HIS A 595 47.53 6.32 -21.65
CA HIS A 595 47.42 7.01 -20.36
C HIS A 595 46.72 8.37 -20.52
N PHE A 596 45.62 8.60 -19.80
CA PHE A 596 45.25 9.93 -19.33
C PHE A 596 44.80 9.91 -17.86
N GLN A 597 45.55 10.59 -17.02
CA GLN A 597 45.22 10.80 -15.61
C GLN A 597 44.12 11.88 -15.50
N ASN A 598 43.11 11.62 -14.68
CA ASN A 598 42.18 12.65 -14.20
C ASN A 598 42.30 12.73 -12.68
N ASP A 599 43.04 13.73 -12.19
CA ASP A 599 43.13 13.99 -10.76
C ASP A 599 41.78 14.49 -10.20
N GLU A 600 41.40 13.95 -9.05
CA GLU A 600 40.33 14.54 -8.24
C GLU A 600 40.85 15.85 -7.62
N ASN A 601 40.20 16.99 -7.87
CA ASN A 601 39.98 18.08 -6.89
C ASN A 601 39.26 19.30 -7.50
N VAL A 602 37.97 19.47 -7.21
CA VAL A 602 37.31 20.79 -7.18
C VAL A 602 36.39 20.81 -5.96
N ASP A 603 36.95 21.21 -4.82
CA ASP A 603 36.17 21.48 -3.61
C ASP A 603 35.61 22.92 -3.64
N ASN A 604 34.71 23.23 -2.70
CA ASN A 604 33.87 24.43 -2.75
C ASN A 604 34.66 25.76 -2.71
N LEU A 605 34.40 26.64 -3.69
CA LEU A 605 34.79 28.05 -3.64
C LEU A 605 33.55 28.93 -3.38
N ASN A 606 33.50 29.54 -2.18
CA ASN A 606 32.58 30.64 -1.91
C ASN A 606 33.09 31.89 -2.65
N LEU A 607 32.20 32.57 -3.38
CA LEU A 607 32.52 33.80 -4.13
C LEU A 607 31.49 34.90 -3.85
N GLU A 608 31.62 35.53 -2.69
CA GLU A 608 31.15 36.90 -2.47
C GLU A 608 32.29 37.89 -2.76
N THR A 609 32.69 38.00 -4.03
CA THR A 609 33.40 39.19 -4.54
C THR A 609 33.31 39.26 -6.07
N GLN A 610 33.53 40.47 -6.60
CA GLN A 610 33.31 40.87 -7.99
C GLN A 610 34.01 39.97 -9.03
N ASN A 611 33.32 39.64 -10.13
CA ASN A 611 33.89 39.43 -11.48
C ASN A 611 32.75 39.32 -12.52
N GLU A 612 32.86 40.04 -13.63
CA GLU A 612 31.83 40.04 -14.70
C GLU A 612 31.94 38.81 -15.63
N ASP A 613 33.14 38.21 -15.74
CA ASP A 613 33.44 37.05 -16.60
C ASP A 613 32.62 35.78 -16.29
N VAL A 614 32.09 35.63 -15.07
CA VAL A 614 31.25 34.46 -14.71
C VAL A 614 29.90 34.49 -15.46
N CYS A 615 29.49 35.66 -15.97
CA CYS A 615 28.20 35.82 -16.66
C CYS A 615 28.23 35.26 -18.09
N THR A 616 29.30 35.51 -18.84
CA THR A 616 29.44 35.15 -20.27
C THR A 616 29.50 33.64 -20.50
N ASP A 617 30.17 32.89 -19.62
CA ASP A 617 30.15 31.42 -19.62
C ASP A 617 28.75 30.86 -19.34
N LEU A 618 28.02 31.49 -18.42
CA LEU A 618 26.66 31.07 -18.05
C LEU A 618 25.64 31.31 -19.18
N GLU A 619 25.79 32.39 -19.95
CA GLU A 619 24.96 32.63 -21.14
C GLU A 619 25.34 31.71 -22.30
N SER A 620 26.64 31.47 -22.53
CA SER A 620 27.13 30.51 -23.53
C SER A 620 26.59 29.09 -23.25
N LEU A 621 26.64 28.64 -22.00
CA LEU A 621 26.07 27.36 -21.58
C LEU A 621 24.54 27.29 -21.69
N ARG A 622 23.83 28.41 -21.53
CA ARG A 622 22.37 28.47 -21.78
C ARG A 622 22.05 28.31 -23.26
N TYR A 623 22.76 29.01 -24.14
CA TYR A 623 22.58 28.92 -25.59
C TYR A 623 22.85 27.50 -26.12
N ILE A 624 23.96 26.88 -25.70
CA ILE A 624 24.30 25.49 -26.06
C ILE A 624 23.20 24.51 -25.60
N ARG A 625 22.69 24.67 -24.36
CA ARG A 625 21.58 23.85 -23.85
C ARG A 625 20.28 24.05 -24.63
N GLN A 626 19.99 25.26 -25.10
CA GLN A 626 18.84 25.53 -25.97
C GLN A 626 18.97 24.78 -27.30
N GLN A 627 20.11 24.89 -27.99
CA GLN A 627 20.33 24.17 -29.26
C GLN A 627 20.24 22.64 -29.09
N ILE A 628 20.80 22.09 -28.00
CA ILE A 628 20.66 20.65 -27.68
C ILE A 628 19.19 20.26 -27.44
N ASN A 629 18.37 21.12 -26.81
CA ASN A 629 16.95 20.85 -26.62
C ASN A 629 16.16 20.91 -27.93
N GLU A 630 16.48 21.83 -28.84
CA GLU A 630 15.86 21.95 -30.17
C GLU A 630 16.15 20.72 -31.03
N GLU A 631 17.41 20.25 -31.07
CA GLU A 631 17.81 19.00 -31.74
C GLU A 631 17.20 17.74 -31.08
N GLY A 632 17.16 17.71 -29.74
CA GLY A 632 16.50 16.64 -29.00
C GLY A 632 15.00 16.57 -29.29
N LEU A 633 14.33 17.72 -29.45
CA LEU A 633 12.93 17.79 -29.82
C LEU A 633 12.70 17.28 -31.26
N LYS A 634 13.53 17.70 -32.24
CA LYS A 634 13.49 17.17 -33.62
C LYS A 634 13.54 15.63 -33.63
N TYR A 635 14.46 15.03 -32.86
CA TYR A 635 14.60 13.57 -32.76
C TYR A 635 13.36 12.89 -32.14
N VAL A 636 12.82 13.43 -31.03
CA VAL A 636 11.61 12.90 -30.38
C VAL A 636 10.38 12.98 -31.29
N VAL A 637 10.24 14.08 -32.03
CA VAL A 637 9.12 14.29 -32.98
C VAL A 637 9.27 13.41 -34.21
N GLY A 638 10.50 13.19 -34.69
CA GLY A 638 10.83 12.20 -35.73
C GLY A 638 10.46 10.76 -35.34
N TYR A 639 10.69 10.37 -34.07
CA TYR A 639 10.20 9.10 -33.52
C TYR A 639 8.66 9.00 -33.50
N ILE A 640 7.95 10.09 -33.19
CA ILE A 640 6.48 10.13 -33.21
C ILE A 640 5.95 10.00 -34.65
N ALA A 641 6.56 10.69 -35.62
CA ALA A 641 6.27 10.50 -37.05
C ALA A 641 6.54 9.03 -37.47
N HIS A 642 7.63 8.42 -36.99
CA HIS A 642 7.92 7.01 -37.22
C HIS A 642 6.85 6.07 -36.67
N ARG A 643 6.29 6.31 -35.47
CA ARG A 643 5.20 5.49 -34.91
C ARG A 643 3.97 5.47 -35.82
N PHE A 644 3.60 6.61 -36.41
CA PHE A 644 2.39 6.74 -37.21
C PHE A 644 2.58 6.67 -38.74
N ARG A 645 3.81 6.43 -39.21
CA ARG A 645 4.25 6.49 -40.63
C ARG A 645 3.33 5.81 -41.67
N TYR A 646 2.65 4.73 -41.31
CA TYR A 646 1.75 4.01 -42.23
C TYR A 646 0.35 4.62 -42.31
N LYS A 647 -0.09 5.33 -41.27
CA LYS A 647 -1.43 5.93 -41.15
C LYS A 647 -1.44 7.42 -41.52
N TYR A 648 -0.34 8.12 -41.20
CA TYR A 648 -0.16 9.53 -41.48
C TYR A 648 1.26 9.77 -42.07
N PRO A 649 1.52 9.38 -43.34
CA PRO A 649 2.85 9.49 -43.94
C PRO A 649 3.38 10.93 -44.02
N PHE A 650 2.49 11.91 -44.13
CA PHE A 650 2.82 13.34 -44.21
C PHE A 650 3.47 13.92 -42.94
N LEU A 651 3.53 13.17 -41.84
CA LEU A 651 4.15 13.61 -40.59
C LEU A 651 5.68 13.70 -40.66
N GLY A 652 6.33 13.07 -41.64
CA GLY A 652 7.78 13.14 -41.79
C GLY A 652 8.35 12.36 -42.97
N ASN A 653 9.57 12.72 -43.38
CA ASN A 653 10.29 12.12 -44.51
C ASN A 653 11.46 11.26 -44.03
N LYS A 654 11.72 10.12 -44.69
CA LYS A 654 12.90 9.29 -44.38
C LYS A 654 14.18 10.08 -44.64
N THR A 655 15.09 10.02 -43.67
CA THR A 655 16.48 10.49 -43.83
C THR A 655 17.28 9.54 -44.74
N GLY A 656 18.31 10.07 -45.40
CA GLY A 656 19.36 9.26 -46.03
C GLY A 656 20.39 8.78 -45.00
N PRO A 657 21.35 7.93 -45.40
CA PRO A 657 22.55 7.68 -44.59
C PRO A 657 23.44 8.93 -44.57
N PHE A 658 24.01 9.27 -43.42
CA PHE A 658 24.98 10.36 -43.33
C PHE A 658 26.25 10.08 -44.15
N ILE A 659 26.75 11.09 -44.86
CA ILE A 659 27.97 11.03 -45.68
C ILE A 659 29.07 11.84 -44.98
N VAL A 660 30.08 11.14 -44.46
CA VAL A 660 31.25 11.74 -43.82
C VAL A 660 31.93 12.74 -44.76
N GLY A 661 32.20 13.95 -44.28
CA GLY A 661 32.75 15.05 -45.07
C GLY A 661 31.71 16.00 -45.69
N THR A 662 30.41 15.72 -45.54
CA THR A 662 29.35 16.69 -45.89
C THR A 662 28.92 17.52 -44.67
N PRO A 663 28.52 18.79 -44.82
CA PRO A 663 27.97 19.59 -43.72
C PRO A 663 26.68 18.97 -43.20
N CYS A 664 26.63 18.62 -41.91
CA CYS A 664 25.42 18.06 -41.31
C CYS A 664 24.51 19.18 -40.79
N PRO A 665 23.25 19.30 -41.25
CA PRO A 665 22.37 20.41 -40.89
C PRO A 665 21.66 20.22 -39.53
N ASP A 666 21.61 18.99 -39.01
CA ASP A 666 20.87 18.63 -37.80
C ASP A 666 21.37 17.29 -37.19
N TRP A 667 20.96 17.00 -35.96
CA TRP A 667 21.32 15.80 -35.19
C TRP A 667 20.67 14.50 -35.70
N VAL A 668 19.44 14.56 -36.21
CA VAL A 668 18.70 13.38 -36.70
C VAL A 668 19.34 12.85 -37.98
N THR A 669 19.78 13.76 -38.86
CA THR A 669 20.57 13.44 -40.06
C THR A 669 21.93 12.87 -39.68
N PHE A 670 22.63 13.47 -38.70
CA PHE A 670 23.94 12.98 -38.23
C PHE A 670 23.89 11.55 -37.69
N LEU A 671 22.85 11.25 -36.89
CA LEU A 671 22.65 9.95 -36.25
C LEU A 671 22.14 8.86 -37.21
N SER A 672 21.62 9.22 -38.40
CA SER A 672 20.88 8.28 -39.25
C SER A 672 21.76 7.42 -40.16
N ARG A 673 21.47 6.12 -40.14
CA ARG A 673 21.92 5.13 -41.15
C ARG A 673 20.88 4.96 -42.28
N GLY A 674 20.08 5.98 -42.59
CA GLY A 674 18.99 5.93 -43.58
C GLY A 674 17.67 5.35 -43.07
N GLY A 675 17.52 5.22 -41.74
CA GLY A 675 16.34 4.60 -41.11
C GLY A 675 15.45 5.56 -40.32
N LEU A 676 15.98 6.71 -39.90
CA LEU A 676 15.25 7.69 -39.09
C LEU A 676 14.30 8.55 -39.94
N LEU A 677 13.28 9.12 -39.30
CA LEU A 677 12.30 10.01 -39.91
C LEU A 677 12.53 11.45 -39.44
N MET A 678 12.69 12.37 -40.39
CA MET A 678 12.69 13.81 -40.17
C MET A 678 11.23 14.28 -40.07
N PRO A 679 10.81 15.02 -39.03
CA PRO A 679 9.43 15.51 -38.94
C PRO A 679 9.13 16.58 -40.01
N SER A 680 7.84 16.74 -40.36
CA SER A 680 7.40 17.85 -41.24
C SER A 680 7.54 19.21 -40.53
N ALA A 681 7.58 20.30 -41.32
CA ALA A 681 7.65 21.66 -40.78
C ALA A 681 6.42 22.01 -39.92
N GLU A 682 5.23 21.59 -40.33
CA GLU A 682 4.00 21.73 -39.56
C GLU A 682 4.06 20.95 -38.25
N LEU A 683 4.50 19.68 -38.28
CA LEU A 683 4.60 18.86 -37.07
C LEU A 683 5.64 19.42 -36.10
N LEU A 684 6.77 19.92 -36.58
CA LEU A 684 7.80 20.56 -35.75
C LEU A 684 7.31 21.89 -35.17
N THR A 685 6.55 22.69 -35.93
CA THR A 685 5.89 23.92 -35.43
C THR A 685 4.92 23.59 -34.29
N ILE A 686 4.10 22.55 -34.46
CA ILE A 686 3.18 22.08 -33.42
C ILE A 686 3.95 21.53 -32.22
N ALA A 687 5.11 20.89 -32.42
CA ALA A 687 5.95 20.41 -31.34
C ALA A 687 6.58 21.54 -30.50
N ASN A 688 6.96 22.65 -31.12
CA ASN A 688 7.45 23.84 -30.41
C ASN A 688 6.35 24.49 -29.57
N ILE A 689 5.16 24.71 -30.14
CA ILE A 689 3.98 25.21 -29.42
C ILE A 689 3.59 24.25 -28.27
N HIS A 690 3.73 22.95 -28.50
CA HIS A 690 3.57 21.94 -27.46
C HIS A 690 4.60 22.06 -26.34
N GLU A 691 5.88 22.24 -26.64
CA GLU A 691 6.94 22.37 -25.64
C GLU A 691 6.78 23.64 -24.79
N GLU A 692 6.32 24.75 -25.38
CA GLU A 692 5.88 25.94 -24.63
C GLU A 692 4.72 25.62 -23.66
N CYS A 693 3.62 25.05 -24.17
CA CYS A 693 2.46 24.71 -23.35
C CYS A 693 2.79 23.69 -22.25
N PHE A 694 3.66 22.72 -22.56
CA PHE A 694 4.14 21.72 -21.62
C PHE A 694 4.92 22.37 -20.48
N ASN A 695 5.93 23.19 -20.76
CA ASN A 695 6.73 23.85 -19.72
C ASN A 695 5.95 24.96 -18.99
N SER A 696 5.00 25.63 -19.65
CA SER A 696 4.11 26.60 -19.00
C SER A 696 3.11 25.96 -18.05
N PHE A 697 2.71 24.69 -18.26
CA PHE A 697 1.79 23.97 -17.38
C PHE A 697 2.51 23.15 -16.29
N HIS A 698 3.68 22.59 -16.61
CA HIS A 698 4.43 21.70 -15.70
C HIS A 698 5.62 22.37 -14.98
N GLY A 699 6.06 23.55 -15.43
CA GLY A 699 7.35 24.12 -15.06
C GLY A 699 8.53 23.46 -15.80
N LEU A 700 9.73 24.01 -15.59
CA LEU A 700 10.96 23.62 -16.31
C LEU A 700 11.55 22.29 -15.82
N THR A 701 11.39 21.96 -14.53
CA THR A 701 12.10 20.86 -13.87
C THR A 701 11.25 19.63 -13.55
N ASP A 702 9.93 19.80 -13.39
CA ASP A 702 9.05 18.77 -12.81
C ASP A 702 7.79 18.52 -13.67
N LEU A 703 6.75 17.90 -13.11
CA LEU A 703 5.39 17.83 -13.63
C LEU A 703 4.39 18.27 -12.55
N SER A 704 3.45 19.16 -12.90
CA SER A 704 2.22 19.39 -12.12
C SER A 704 1.58 18.09 -11.63
N ALA A 705 1.19 18.07 -10.36
CA ALA A 705 0.53 16.95 -9.68
C ALA A 705 -1.00 16.98 -9.80
N GLU A 706 -1.57 17.87 -10.63
CA GLU A 706 -3.00 17.88 -10.95
C GLU A 706 -3.45 16.60 -11.67
N PRO A 707 -4.74 16.22 -11.58
CA PRO A 707 -5.30 15.19 -12.46
C PRO A 707 -5.51 15.72 -13.89
N PHE A 708 -5.55 14.80 -14.84
CA PHE A 708 -5.81 14.99 -16.27
C PHE A 708 -4.72 15.78 -17.02
N ILE A 709 -3.44 15.57 -16.67
CA ILE A 709 -2.32 16.35 -17.26
C ILE A 709 -2.18 16.18 -18.76
N PHE A 710 -2.31 14.96 -19.29
CA PHE A 710 -2.16 14.74 -20.75
C PHE A 710 -3.26 15.50 -21.49
N ARG A 711 -4.52 15.32 -21.07
CA ARG A 711 -5.67 16.04 -21.63
C ARG A 711 -5.57 17.57 -21.46
N LYS A 712 -5.06 18.06 -20.32
CA LYS A 712 -4.88 19.50 -20.05
C LYS A 712 -3.83 20.11 -20.98
N VAL A 713 -2.65 19.51 -21.12
CA VAL A 713 -1.61 19.98 -22.05
C VAL A 713 -2.10 19.88 -23.50
N ALA A 714 -2.71 18.76 -23.92
CA ALA A 714 -3.27 18.62 -25.26
C ALA A 714 -4.29 19.74 -25.58
N ARG A 715 -5.19 20.07 -24.64
CA ARG A 715 -6.13 21.19 -24.77
C ARG A 715 -5.42 22.55 -24.86
N LEU A 716 -4.38 22.79 -24.07
CA LEU A 716 -3.60 24.04 -24.14
C LEU A 716 -2.91 24.20 -25.50
N VAL A 717 -2.40 23.11 -26.09
CA VAL A 717 -1.86 23.12 -27.46
C VAL A 717 -2.95 23.42 -28.47
N ARG A 718 -4.08 22.70 -28.44
CA ARG A 718 -5.23 22.94 -29.33
C ARG A 718 -5.70 24.40 -29.34
N LEU A 719 -5.66 25.08 -28.19
CA LEU A 719 -6.01 26.50 -28.03
C LEU A 719 -4.93 27.49 -28.54
N LYS A 720 -3.68 27.06 -28.73
CA LYS A 720 -2.60 27.86 -29.36
C LYS A 720 -2.42 27.59 -30.86
N LEU A 721 -2.94 26.48 -31.40
CA LEU A 721 -2.81 26.17 -32.82
C LEU A 721 -3.75 27.02 -33.68
N THR A 722 -3.24 27.50 -34.81
CA THR A 722 -4.07 28.05 -35.90
C THR A 722 -4.93 26.95 -36.53
N ASP A 723 -6.06 27.31 -37.14
CA ASP A 723 -7.02 26.34 -37.69
C ASP A 723 -6.34 25.33 -38.65
N LYS A 724 -5.50 25.82 -39.57
CA LYS A 724 -4.69 24.98 -40.48
C LYS A 724 -3.83 23.94 -39.74
N LEU A 725 -3.22 24.30 -38.61
CA LEU A 725 -2.41 23.37 -37.80
C LEU A 725 -3.27 22.45 -36.93
N ASN A 726 -4.46 22.90 -36.53
CA ASN A 726 -5.44 22.08 -35.84
C ASN A 726 -5.98 20.97 -36.74
N ASP A 727 -6.33 21.28 -37.98
CA ASP A 727 -6.76 20.30 -39.00
C ASP A 727 -5.62 19.35 -39.41
N PHE A 728 -4.37 19.85 -39.42
CA PHE A 728 -3.20 19.06 -39.79
C PHE A 728 -2.90 17.91 -38.80
N ILE A 729 -3.03 18.12 -37.48
CA ILE A 729 -2.62 17.11 -36.48
C ILE A 729 -3.78 16.22 -36.00
N PRO A 730 -3.74 14.90 -36.28
CA PRO A 730 -4.72 13.97 -35.72
C PRO A 730 -4.57 13.87 -34.20
N GLU A 731 -5.69 13.80 -33.49
CA GLU A 731 -5.71 13.86 -32.02
C GLU A 731 -4.89 12.74 -31.35
N ILE A 732 -4.80 11.56 -31.97
CA ILE A 732 -3.95 10.45 -31.50
C ILE A 732 -2.44 10.76 -31.58
N VAL A 733 -2.02 11.59 -32.55
CA VAL A 733 -0.63 12.02 -32.73
C VAL A 733 -0.26 13.06 -31.68
N LEU A 734 -1.13 14.05 -31.46
CA LEU A 734 -0.96 15.06 -30.40
C LEU A 734 -0.87 14.40 -29.01
N ASN A 735 -1.79 13.49 -28.68
CA ASN A 735 -1.75 12.78 -27.40
C ASN A 735 -0.53 11.86 -27.27
N CYS A 736 0.01 11.31 -28.37
CA CYS A 736 1.28 10.59 -28.34
C CYS A 736 2.46 11.51 -28.05
N LEU A 737 2.50 12.71 -28.64
CA LEU A 737 3.53 13.73 -28.39
C LEU A 737 3.57 14.13 -26.92
N VAL A 738 2.41 14.50 -26.36
CA VAL A 738 2.28 14.87 -24.94
C VAL A 738 2.75 13.72 -24.04
N ARG A 739 2.24 12.50 -24.25
CA ARG A 739 2.61 11.32 -23.44
C ARG A 739 4.11 11.03 -23.51
N THR A 740 4.71 11.03 -24.71
CA THR A 740 6.15 10.79 -24.88
C THR A 740 6.98 11.85 -24.13
N ARG A 741 6.62 13.13 -24.24
CA ARG A 741 7.34 14.22 -23.55
C ARG A 741 7.23 14.12 -22.02
N THR A 742 6.06 13.76 -21.50
CA THR A 742 5.86 13.52 -20.06
C THR A 742 6.72 12.35 -19.57
N TYR A 743 6.76 11.22 -20.28
CA TYR A 743 7.60 10.07 -19.88
C TYR A 743 9.10 10.37 -19.95
N ILE A 744 9.55 11.28 -20.83
CA ILE A 744 10.92 11.79 -20.84
C ILE A 744 11.21 12.63 -19.57
N ARG A 745 10.34 13.59 -19.22
CA ARG A 745 10.46 14.37 -17.97
C ARG A 745 10.41 13.47 -16.73
N LEU A 746 9.54 12.46 -16.71
CA LEU A 746 9.43 11.47 -15.61
C LEU A 746 10.72 10.67 -15.41
N ARG A 747 11.36 10.19 -16.49
CA ARG A 747 12.65 9.49 -16.41
C ARG A 747 13.75 10.41 -15.85
N GLN A 748 13.77 11.69 -16.24
CA GLN A 748 14.75 12.64 -15.70
C GLN A 748 14.51 12.93 -14.21
N ILE A 749 13.25 13.10 -13.76
CA ILE A 749 12.90 13.25 -12.34
C ILE A 749 13.41 12.06 -11.52
N ASN A 750 13.22 10.84 -12.03
CA ASN A 750 13.67 9.62 -11.34
C ASN A 750 15.20 9.49 -11.33
N LYS A 751 15.89 9.83 -12.42
CA LYS A 751 17.37 9.86 -12.45
C LYS A 751 17.92 10.86 -11.43
N ASN A 752 17.43 12.10 -11.45
CA ASN A 752 17.84 13.15 -10.51
C ASN A 752 17.62 12.71 -9.05
N SER A 753 16.49 12.07 -8.76
CA SER A 753 16.13 11.56 -7.43
C SER A 753 17.12 10.52 -6.90
N VAL A 754 17.60 9.62 -7.76
CA VAL A 754 18.60 8.60 -7.38
C VAL A 754 19.97 9.24 -7.15
N GLU A 755 20.39 10.17 -8.02
CA GLU A 755 21.63 10.92 -7.84
C GLU A 755 21.63 11.73 -6.53
N GLU A 756 20.51 12.39 -6.20
CA GLU A 756 20.40 13.19 -4.98
C GLU A 756 20.47 12.32 -3.71
N LYS A 757 19.78 11.17 -3.68
CA LYS A 757 19.90 10.19 -2.59
C LYS A 757 21.35 9.72 -2.41
N SER A 758 22.07 9.45 -3.50
CA SER A 758 23.49 9.07 -3.45
C SER A 758 24.37 10.20 -2.90
N ARG A 759 24.18 11.45 -3.36
CA ARG A 759 24.89 12.64 -2.84
C ARG A 759 24.59 12.87 -1.35
N LYS A 760 23.34 12.71 -0.91
CA LYS A 760 22.92 12.76 0.51
C LYS A 760 23.62 11.68 1.35
N LYS A 761 23.70 10.43 0.86
CA LYS A 761 24.40 9.32 1.53
C LYS A 761 25.90 9.60 1.66
N ILE A 762 26.55 10.05 0.58
CA ILE A 762 27.99 10.41 0.57
C ILE A 762 28.26 11.57 1.55
N LYS A 763 27.44 12.63 1.56
CA LYS A 763 27.59 13.73 2.53
C LYS A 763 27.43 13.27 3.99
N LYS A 764 26.54 12.30 4.26
CA LYS A 764 26.40 11.71 5.61
C LYS A 764 27.63 10.88 6.01
N LEU A 765 28.19 10.10 5.09
CA LEU A 765 29.43 9.34 5.32
C LEU A 765 30.64 10.26 5.54
N LYS A 766 30.84 11.28 4.68
CA LYS A 766 31.90 12.29 4.87
C LYS A 766 31.77 13.02 6.22
N LYS A 767 30.56 13.30 6.71
CA LYS A 767 30.36 13.87 8.06
C LYS A 767 30.70 12.93 9.22
N LEU A 768 30.60 11.61 9.03
CA LEU A 768 31.00 10.64 10.07
C LEU A 768 32.53 10.49 10.11
N ASN A 769 33.18 10.43 8.94
CA ASN A 769 34.64 10.34 8.79
C ASN A 769 35.40 11.66 9.08
N VAL A 770 34.71 12.68 9.61
CA VAL A 770 35.29 13.98 10.08
C VAL A 770 35.04 14.16 11.59
N VAL A 771 34.44 13.15 12.25
CA VAL A 771 34.18 13.09 13.70
C VAL A 771 34.85 11.84 14.32
N ALA A 772 35.74 11.20 13.56
CA ALA A 772 36.65 10.13 13.96
C ALA A 772 38.07 10.55 13.58
#